data_AF-A0A932E942-F1
#
_entry.id   AF-A0A932E942-F1
#
_cell.length_a   1.000
_cell.length_b   1.000
_cell.length_c   1.000
_cell.angle_alpha   90.00
_cell.angle_beta   90.00
_cell.angle_gamma   90.00
#
_symmetry.space_group_name_H-M   'P 1'
#
loop_
_entity.id
_entity.type
_entity.pdbx_description
1 polymer ?
#
loop_
_entity_poly.entity_id
_entity_poly.type
_entity_poly.pdbx_seq_one_letter_code
_entity_poly.pdbx_strand_id
1 'polypeptide(L)'
;MKTALRTFCRPLAVATVALFFSLNGRAGDKAAVPVPTAEPAKAVVAPGAAESATPALVPNSECMDCHEAEFKARKKGQPKEWVGVKPEVFAKSVHGKLNCVDCHADIKESPHDSKVAPAQCASCHEKPTAQFATSIHGMSHKMGSSDAASCQSCHGTHDMVPVKQIDSPVFKLNLTKTCGTCHDDPKLAKEYRMGQKDAAAHYLDSIHGQALILKGLIVAPSCNDCHGVHDIKRSVDKDSHTSHANIAKSCGNCHLGIEEIYNKSVHGQLLAKGDKKGPVCTDCHSAHDIAKPKTAHFKEASDQSCGKCHEDRLEHYRDTYHGKSMALGRPNVAPDVAACYDCHGHHDVFPVSDARSRLSKEKIVGTCSQCHAGATEKFTQFQAHANPMDAKNYPILNKVFIFMTCLLVGTFAFFGLHTLLWLVRSVYLYLNDSKTFREAVTKQNTDDVLYTRFTPFERFLHMLVVTSFLLLVITGMPLKFYYAHWAKVMMHFMGGAEVARTLHHFGAIMTFGYFALHLSELAASLWQNRKAIRNPETGRIEFKRIFGAVFGPDSMAPSFQDWRDFVAHNRWFFGKGPRPQFDRWTYWERFDYLAVFWGVAMIGVSGMILWFPKFFTHFMPGWAINIAHVIHSDEALLAAGFIFTFHFFNTHFRIEKFPMDTVIFSGRISQTEMLHERKRWYDRLVAAGKLDDYKVKDEWQGRKKVAQAAGFLFFGTGLVLLVLIVYAMVSRLLH
;
A
#
# COMPACT_ATOMS: atom_id res chain seq x y z
N MET A 1 -26.43 -34.10 6.88
CA MET A 1 -25.13 -34.63 7.38
C MET A 1 -24.24 -34.91 6.19
N LYS A 2 -22.97 -34.47 6.26
CA LYS A 2 -21.72 -34.95 5.60
C LYS A 2 -21.73 -35.55 4.17
N THR A 3 -20.63 -35.23 3.47
CA THR A 3 -19.96 -35.97 2.36
C THR A 3 -20.60 -36.04 0.96
N ALA A 4 -20.11 -35.17 0.08
CA ALA A 4 -19.64 -35.52 -1.27
C ALA A 4 -18.55 -34.52 -1.69
N LEU A 5 -17.31 -34.95 -1.86
CA LEU A 5 -16.15 -34.09 -2.14
C LEU A 5 -15.15 -34.86 -2.99
N ARG A 6 -14.65 -34.26 -4.09
CA ARG A 6 -13.69 -34.84 -5.05
C ARG A 6 -14.31 -36.01 -5.88
N THR A 7 -13.90 -36.32 -7.11
CA THR A 7 -12.68 -35.98 -7.86
C THR A 7 -12.97 -36.16 -9.35
N PHE A 8 -12.50 -35.29 -10.26
CA PHE A 8 -12.22 -35.70 -11.65
C PHE A 8 -11.15 -34.81 -12.28
N CYS A 9 -10.15 -35.44 -12.88
CA CYS A 9 -9.05 -34.79 -13.59
C CYS A 9 -8.44 -35.80 -14.58
N ARG A 10 -7.97 -35.31 -15.75
CA ARG A 10 -7.10 -36.03 -16.72
C ARG A 10 -7.77 -37.16 -17.56
N PRO A 11 -7.16 -37.60 -18.69
CA PRO A 11 -7.24 -36.87 -19.96
C PRO A 11 -7.50 -37.79 -21.18
N LEU A 12 -7.54 -37.25 -22.41
CA LEU A 12 -7.45 -38.05 -23.65
C LEU A 12 -6.27 -37.56 -24.52
N ALA A 13 -5.58 -38.47 -25.20
CA ALA A 13 -4.47 -38.17 -26.10
C ALA A 13 -4.27 -39.25 -27.18
N VAL A 14 -3.73 -38.84 -28.34
CA VAL A 14 -3.22 -39.66 -29.48
C VAL A 14 -4.33 -40.48 -30.21
N ALA A 15 -4.37 -40.73 -31.53
CA ALA A 15 -3.46 -40.57 -32.69
C ALA A 15 -4.31 -40.39 -34.00
N THR A 16 -3.86 -40.25 -35.26
CA THR A 16 -2.53 -40.14 -35.94
C THR A 16 -2.72 -39.50 -37.34
N VAL A 17 -1.83 -38.61 -37.82
CA VAL A 17 -1.45 -38.50 -39.26
C VAL A 17 -0.02 -37.95 -39.37
N ALA A 18 0.82 -38.59 -40.18
CA ALA A 18 2.12 -38.08 -40.62
C ALA A 18 2.27 -38.32 -42.13
N LEU A 19 2.69 -37.30 -42.89
CA LEU A 19 3.38 -37.40 -44.19
C LEU A 19 3.69 -35.99 -44.74
N PHE A 20 4.71 -35.93 -45.60
CA PHE A 20 5.33 -34.78 -46.31
C PHE A 20 6.55 -34.12 -45.65
N PHE A 21 7.72 -34.61 -46.05
CA PHE A 21 8.97 -33.84 -46.10
C PHE A 21 9.81 -34.31 -47.30
N SER A 22 10.03 -33.44 -48.28
CA SER A 22 11.18 -33.52 -49.21
C SER A 22 11.31 -32.30 -50.12
N LEU A 23 12.57 -31.92 -50.35
CA LEU A 23 13.14 -31.07 -51.41
C LEU A 23 13.16 -29.54 -51.26
N ASN A 24 14.41 -29.08 -51.08
CA ASN A 24 15.09 -27.92 -51.69
C ASN A 24 14.78 -26.48 -51.26
N GLY A 25 15.85 -25.78 -50.84
CA GLY A 25 16.11 -24.43 -51.37
C GLY A 25 16.95 -23.45 -50.54
N ARG A 26 18.29 -23.58 -50.57
CA ARG A 26 19.30 -22.51 -50.37
C ARG A 26 19.15 -21.55 -49.18
N ALA A 27 19.97 -21.76 -48.14
CA ALA A 27 20.50 -20.67 -47.33
C ALA A 27 21.63 -19.95 -48.09
N GLY A 28 21.79 -18.64 -47.88
CA GLY A 28 22.89 -17.84 -48.42
C GLY A 28 23.91 -17.48 -47.34
N ASP A 29 25.19 -17.67 -47.65
CA ASP A 29 26.30 -17.36 -46.74
C ASP A 29 26.45 -15.87 -46.47
N LYS A 30 26.65 -15.48 -45.19
CA LYS A 30 27.61 -14.43 -44.79
C LYS A 30 28.17 -14.64 -43.37
N ALA A 31 29.48 -14.94 -43.33
CA ALA A 31 30.45 -14.56 -42.30
C ALA A 31 30.11 -14.79 -40.81
N ALA A 32 30.48 -15.96 -40.29
CA ALA A 32 30.86 -16.08 -38.88
C ALA A 32 32.29 -15.55 -38.67
N VAL A 33 32.51 -14.74 -37.64
CA VAL A 33 33.83 -14.23 -37.26
C VAL A 33 34.60 -15.32 -36.50
N PRO A 34 35.85 -15.66 -36.87
CA PRO A 34 36.59 -16.72 -36.19
C PRO A 34 37.11 -16.26 -34.82
N VAL A 35 36.88 -17.08 -33.80
CA VAL A 35 37.54 -16.97 -32.50
C VAL A 35 38.99 -17.47 -32.64
N PRO A 36 40.01 -16.70 -32.27
CA PRO A 36 41.39 -17.15 -32.37
C PRO A 36 41.70 -18.20 -31.29
N THR A 37 41.89 -19.44 -31.71
CA THR A 37 42.48 -20.49 -30.88
C THR A 37 43.97 -20.22 -30.71
N ALA A 38 44.39 -19.80 -29.53
CA ALA A 38 45.82 -19.66 -29.21
C ALA A 38 46.45 -21.04 -29.02
N GLU A 39 47.35 -21.42 -29.93
CA GLU A 39 48.29 -22.53 -29.71
C GLU A 39 49.22 -22.22 -28.52
N PRO A 40 49.74 -23.25 -27.83
CA PRO A 40 50.70 -23.05 -26.74
C PRO A 40 52.01 -22.48 -27.27
N ALA A 41 52.32 -21.25 -26.90
CA ALA A 41 53.59 -20.62 -27.22
C ALA A 41 54.75 -21.45 -26.64
N LYS A 42 55.66 -21.88 -27.53
CA LYS A 42 56.89 -22.59 -27.15
C LYS A 42 57.70 -21.75 -26.16
N ALA A 43 58.15 -22.38 -25.07
CA ALA A 43 59.02 -21.73 -24.10
C ALA A 43 60.33 -21.31 -24.78
N VAL A 44 60.59 -20.00 -24.83
CA VAL A 44 61.89 -19.45 -25.20
C VAL A 44 62.81 -19.63 -24.00
N VAL A 45 63.77 -20.54 -24.13
CA VAL A 45 64.86 -20.68 -23.15
C VAL A 45 65.83 -19.50 -23.35
N ALA A 46 65.75 -18.52 -22.45
CA ALA A 46 66.81 -17.52 -22.27
C ALA A 46 67.76 -17.99 -21.15
N PRO A 47 69.08 -17.79 -21.27
CA PRO A 47 70.06 -18.45 -20.40
C PRO A 47 70.26 -17.74 -19.06
N GLY A 48 70.48 -18.53 -18.02
CA GLY A 48 71.33 -18.23 -16.87
C GLY A 48 71.19 -16.86 -16.19
N ALA A 49 70.11 -16.66 -15.42
CA ALA A 49 70.20 -15.78 -14.26
C ALA A 49 70.88 -16.58 -13.14
N ALA A 50 72.09 -16.17 -12.75
CA ALA A 50 72.87 -16.85 -11.71
C ALA A 50 72.15 -16.77 -10.35
N GLU A 51 72.24 -17.86 -9.57
CA GLU A 51 71.78 -17.88 -8.18
C GLU A 51 72.61 -16.90 -7.35
N SER A 52 72.04 -15.75 -7.00
CA SER A 52 72.49 -14.97 -5.84
C SER A 52 71.87 -15.53 -4.56
N ALA A 53 72.03 -16.83 -4.35
CA ALA A 53 71.69 -17.49 -3.11
C ALA A 53 72.72 -17.08 -2.04
N THR A 54 72.44 -16.00 -1.34
CA THR A 54 73.06 -15.79 -0.03
C THR A 54 72.59 -16.94 0.85
N PRO A 55 73.48 -17.71 1.51
CA PRO A 55 73.05 -18.82 2.35
C PRO A 55 72.06 -18.34 3.40
N ALA A 56 70.91 -19.02 3.53
CA ALA A 56 70.00 -18.77 4.63
C ALA A 56 70.74 -19.00 5.95
N LEU A 57 70.73 -18.01 6.84
CA LEU A 57 71.43 -18.06 8.14
C LEU A 57 70.94 -19.20 9.04
N VAL A 58 69.71 -19.68 8.82
CA VAL A 58 69.13 -20.88 9.45
C VAL A 58 68.33 -21.65 8.37
N PRO A 59 68.60 -22.95 8.14
CA PRO A 59 67.86 -23.77 7.19
C PRO A 59 66.51 -24.24 7.75
N ASN A 60 65.56 -24.57 6.85
CA ASN A 60 64.21 -25.01 7.25
C ASN A 60 64.19 -26.24 8.18
N SER A 61 65.17 -27.14 8.09
CA SER A 61 65.26 -28.32 8.96
C SER A 61 65.37 -27.93 10.44
N GLU A 62 66.26 -26.99 10.78
CA GLU A 62 66.48 -26.53 12.16
C GLU A 62 65.24 -25.81 12.73
N CYS A 63 64.42 -25.21 11.88
CA CYS A 63 63.12 -24.68 12.28
C CYS A 63 62.13 -25.80 12.60
N MET A 64 62.06 -26.84 11.76
CA MET A 64 61.08 -27.93 11.91
C MET A 64 61.38 -28.81 13.12
N ASP A 65 62.65 -28.98 13.50
CA ASP A 65 63.08 -29.72 14.72
C ASP A 65 62.39 -29.22 16.01
N CYS A 66 61.91 -27.98 16.04
CA CYS A 66 61.19 -27.38 17.17
C CYS A 66 59.77 -26.86 16.83
N HIS A 67 59.46 -26.59 15.56
CA HIS A 67 58.19 -25.98 15.13
C HIS A 67 57.30 -26.90 14.30
N GLU A 68 57.62 -28.19 14.12
CA GLU A 68 56.68 -29.14 13.49
C GLU A 68 55.33 -29.20 14.26
N ALA A 69 54.23 -29.34 13.52
CA ALA A 69 52.89 -29.26 14.07
C ALA A 69 52.54 -30.44 14.98
N GLU A 70 52.28 -30.15 16.26
CA GLU A 70 51.80 -31.14 17.24
C GLU A 70 50.32 -30.92 17.58
N PHE A 71 49.57 -32.00 17.86
CA PHE A 71 48.17 -31.92 18.26
C PHE A 71 48.00 -31.65 19.77
N LYS A 72 48.10 -30.38 20.17
CA LYS A 72 48.12 -29.90 21.57
C LYS A 72 47.17 -28.72 21.79
N ALA A 73 46.79 -28.47 23.04
CA ALA A 73 45.91 -27.34 23.38
C ALA A 73 46.74 -26.06 23.47
N ARG A 74 46.37 -25.02 22.71
CA ARG A 74 47.09 -23.74 22.65
C ARG A 74 47.07 -22.96 23.98
N LYS A 75 46.05 -23.19 24.81
CA LYS A 75 45.99 -22.77 26.23
C LYS A 75 45.33 -23.87 27.08
N LYS A 76 45.66 -23.92 28.37
CA LYS A 76 45.10 -24.88 29.34
C LYS A 76 43.58 -24.70 29.45
N GLY A 77 42.81 -25.71 29.03
CA GLY A 77 41.34 -25.70 29.02
C GLY A 77 40.69 -25.48 27.65
N GLN A 78 41.46 -25.27 26.57
CA GLN A 78 40.93 -25.26 25.20
C GLN A 78 40.99 -26.66 24.56
N PRO A 79 40.20 -26.92 23.49
CA PRO A 79 40.36 -28.12 22.68
C PRO A 79 41.80 -28.27 22.16
N LYS A 80 42.24 -29.51 21.93
CA LYS A 80 43.52 -29.75 21.25
C LYS A 80 43.37 -29.38 19.77
N GLU A 81 44.34 -28.64 19.24
CA GLU A 81 44.44 -28.26 17.83
C GLU A 81 45.86 -28.54 17.32
N TRP A 82 46.09 -28.42 16.01
CA TRP A 82 47.44 -28.53 15.47
C TRP A 82 48.18 -27.21 15.72
N VAL A 83 49.27 -27.27 16.50
CA VAL A 83 50.09 -26.12 16.88
C VAL A 83 51.52 -26.33 16.39
N GLY A 84 51.92 -25.52 15.40
CA GLY A 84 53.18 -25.60 14.67
C GLY A 84 52.95 -25.57 13.16
N VAL A 85 54.01 -25.77 12.37
CA VAL A 85 53.99 -25.81 10.92
C VAL A 85 53.87 -27.26 10.44
N LYS A 86 52.98 -27.53 9.49
CA LYS A 86 52.87 -28.84 8.82
C LYS A 86 53.73 -28.85 7.57
N PRO A 87 54.85 -29.60 7.50
CA PRO A 87 55.74 -29.58 6.35
C PRO A 87 55.01 -29.92 5.03
N GLU A 88 54.08 -30.87 5.07
CA GLU A 88 53.29 -31.34 3.93
C GLU A 88 52.19 -30.37 3.47
N VAL A 89 51.86 -29.38 4.29
CA VAL A 89 50.95 -28.27 3.94
C VAL A 89 51.76 -27.06 3.46
N PHE A 90 52.85 -26.72 4.16
CA PHE A 90 53.75 -25.64 3.77
C PHE A 90 54.36 -25.86 2.38
N ALA A 91 54.81 -27.08 2.08
CA ALA A 91 55.33 -27.45 0.76
C ALA A 91 54.31 -27.29 -0.39
N LYS A 92 53.00 -27.24 -0.08
CA LYS A 92 51.92 -26.99 -1.06
C LYS A 92 51.51 -25.52 -1.15
N SER A 93 51.96 -24.69 -0.21
CA SER A 93 51.70 -23.25 -0.22
C SER A 93 52.43 -22.55 -1.38
N VAL A 94 52.00 -21.35 -1.75
CA VAL A 94 52.69 -20.49 -2.73
C VAL A 94 54.11 -20.12 -2.31
N HIS A 95 54.42 -20.24 -1.02
CA HIS A 95 55.73 -19.97 -0.43
C HIS A 95 56.49 -21.26 -0.07
N GLY A 96 56.02 -22.45 -0.45
CA GLY A 96 56.62 -23.73 -0.07
C GLY A 96 58.03 -24.01 -0.61
N LYS A 97 58.59 -23.09 -1.40
CA LYS A 97 59.99 -23.08 -1.87
C LYS A 97 60.89 -22.08 -1.14
N LEU A 98 60.34 -21.27 -0.24
CA LEU A 98 61.07 -20.28 0.55
C LEU A 98 61.59 -20.91 1.85
N ASN A 99 62.62 -20.29 2.42
CA ASN A 99 63.07 -20.58 3.77
C ASN A 99 62.20 -19.84 4.79
N CYS A 100 62.08 -20.38 6.01
CA CYS A 100 61.34 -19.74 7.09
C CYS A 100 61.88 -18.33 7.38
N VAL A 101 63.20 -18.15 7.33
CA VAL A 101 63.88 -16.85 7.52
C VAL A 101 63.63 -15.84 6.41
N ASP A 102 63.22 -16.26 5.20
CA ASP A 102 62.85 -15.34 4.11
C ASP A 102 61.54 -14.59 4.45
N CYS A 103 60.67 -15.22 5.25
CA CYS A 103 59.45 -14.63 5.77
C CYS A 103 59.58 -14.14 7.23
N HIS A 104 60.56 -14.62 7.99
CA HIS A 104 60.85 -14.25 9.38
C HIS A 104 62.27 -13.69 9.52
N ALA A 105 62.55 -12.58 8.82
CA ALA A 105 63.88 -12.00 8.66
C ALA A 105 64.55 -11.49 9.97
N ASP A 106 63.78 -11.41 11.06
CA ASP A 106 64.28 -11.07 12.40
C ASP A 106 64.93 -12.29 13.12
N ILE A 107 64.71 -13.52 12.63
CA ILE A 107 65.39 -14.73 13.12
C ILE A 107 66.77 -14.83 12.44
N LYS A 108 67.83 -14.79 13.24
CA LYS A 108 69.23 -14.82 12.77
C LYS A 108 70.03 -16.03 13.26
N GLU A 109 69.50 -16.76 14.24
CA GLU A 109 70.12 -17.91 14.88
C GLU A 109 69.02 -18.82 15.47
N SER A 110 69.35 -20.10 15.68
CA SER A 110 68.49 -21.08 16.35
C SER A 110 69.27 -21.72 17.52
N PRO A 111 68.69 -21.84 18.73
CA PRO A 111 67.34 -21.42 19.14
C PRO A 111 67.20 -19.90 19.29
N HIS A 112 66.03 -19.37 18.96
CA HIS A 112 65.69 -17.94 19.02
C HIS A 112 64.85 -17.58 20.27
N ASP A 113 64.66 -16.28 20.56
CA ASP A 113 63.73 -15.83 21.60
C ASP A 113 62.30 -16.32 21.32
N SER A 114 61.61 -16.75 22.38
CA SER A 114 60.18 -17.03 22.44
C SER A 114 59.27 -16.01 21.75
N LYS A 115 59.66 -14.73 21.68
CA LYS A 115 58.86 -13.64 21.09
C LYS A 115 59.43 -13.16 19.75
N VAL A 116 59.05 -13.85 18.68
CA VAL A 116 59.39 -13.48 17.30
C VAL A 116 58.41 -12.44 16.74
N ALA A 117 58.88 -11.58 15.84
CA ALA A 117 58.03 -10.67 15.07
C ALA A 117 57.14 -11.42 14.05
N PRO A 118 55.98 -10.84 13.65
CA PRO A 118 55.16 -11.37 12.56
C PRO A 118 55.92 -11.40 11.23
N ALA A 119 55.54 -12.32 10.35
CA ALA A 119 56.20 -12.48 9.05
C ALA A 119 56.15 -11.21 8.17
N GLN A 120 57.29 -10.84 7.57
CA GLN A 120 57.43 -9.58 6.82
C GLN A 120 57.05 -9.75 5.34
N CYS A 121 55.78 -9.50 4.99
CA CYS A 121 55.32 -9.60 3.59
C CYS A 121 55.81 -8.46 2.68
N ALA A 122 56.23 -7.33 3.25
CA ALA A 122 56.48 -6.08 2.51
C ALA A 122 57.63 -6.16 1.49
N SER A 123 58.65 -6.98 1.77
CA SER A 123 59.84 -7.18 0.93
C SER A 123 59.52 -7.72 -0.47
N CYS A 124 58.49 -8.57 -0.58
CA CYS A 124 58.05 -9.18 -1.84
C CYS A 124 56.67 -8.68 -2.30
N HIS A 125 55.87 -8.10 -1.40
CA HIS A 125 54.51 -7.60 -1.68
C HIS A 125 54.35 -6.11 -1.31
N GLU A 126 55.29 -5.28 -1.78
CA GLU A 126 55.31 -3.83 -1.53
C GLU A 126 53.95 -3.16 -1.83
N LYS A 127 53.43 -3.30 -3.05
CA LYS A 127 52.17 -2.66 -3.47
C LYS A 127 50.95 -3.12 -2.66
N PRO A 128 50.65 -4.43 -2.48
CA PRO A 128 49.60 -4.88 -1.57
C PRO A 128 49.75 -4.33 -0.15
N THR A 129 50.97 -4.32 0.39
CA THR A 129 51.24 -3.84 1.76
C THR A 129 51.00 -2.33 1.88
N ALA A 130 51.42 -1.55 0.89
CA ALA A 130 51.18 -0.11 0.83
C ALA A 130 49.70 0.23 0.71
N GLN A 131 48.93 -0.53 -0.10
CA GLN A 131 47.47 -0.39 -0.15
C GLN A 131 46.84 -0.73 1.20
N PHE A 132 47.20 -1.88 1.78
CA PHE A 132 46.69 -2.36 3.06
C PHE A 132 46.93 -1.36 4.20
N ALA A 133 48.09 -0.71 4.25
CA ALA A 133 48.40 0.34 5.22
C ALA A 133 47.44 1.55 5.15
N THR A 134 46.76 1.78 4.02
CA THR A 134 45.72 2.83 3.85
C THR A 134 44.29 2.32 4.02
N SER A 135 44.09 1.01 4.17
CA SER A 135 42.79 0.41 4.45
C SER A 135 42.34 0.65 5.90
N ILE A 136 41.05 0.47 6.18
CA ILE A 136 40.54 0.52 7.56
C ILE A 136 41.18 -0.53 8.46
N HIS A 137 41.52 -1.71 7.94
CA HIS A 137 42.17 -2.77 8.70
C HIS A 137 43.62 -2.39 9.08
N GLY A 138 44.43 -1.97 8.11
CA GLY A 138 45.81 -1.51 8.36
C GLY A 138 45.87 -0.26 9.25
N MET A 139 44.95 0.70 9.05
CA MET A 139 44.84 1.87 9.92
C MET A 139 44.42 1.50 11.35
N SER A 140 43.52 0.54 11.52
CA SER A 140 43.08 0.07 12.85
C SER A 140 44.22 -0.65 13.59
N HIS A 141 45.00 -1.49 12.89
CA HIS A 141 46.23 -2.06 13.45
C HIS A 141 47.24 -0.99 13.87
N LYS A 142 47.45 0.05 13.04
CA LYS A 142 48.33 1.19 13.39
C LYS A 142 47.83 1.98 14.61
N MET A 143 46.53 1.97 14.86
CA MET A 143 45.90 2.55 16.06
C MET A 143 45.91 1.60 17.27
N GLY A 144 46.55 0.43 17.19
CA GLY A 144 46.73 -0.51 18.30
C GLY A 144 45.62 -1.57 18.44
N SER A 145 44.71 -1.70 17.47
CA SER A 145 43.70 -2.76 17.49
C SER A 145 44.33 -4.13 17.19
N SER A 146 44.21 -5.05 18.16
CA SER A 146 44.57 -6.46 18.00
C SER A 146 43.59 -7.25 17.15
N ASP A 147 42.33 -6.80 17.08
CA ASP A 147 41.22 -7.55 16.46
C ASP A 147 40.95 -7.11 15.02
N ALA A 148 41.73 -6.14 14.50
CA ALA A 148 41.71 -5.82 13.09
C ALA A 148 42.25 -7.00 12.25
N ALA A 149 41.73 -7.18 11.05
CA ALA A 149 42.16 -8.25 10.16
C ALA A 149 43.56 -7.97 9.61
N SER A 150 44.46 -8.94 9.69
CA SER A 150 45.81 -8.88 9.10
C SER A 150 45.86 -9.53 7.72
N CYS A 151 47.01 -9.44 7.04
CA CYS A 151 47.25 -10.19 5.80
C CYS A 151 46.97 -11.69 5.99
N GLN A 152 47.42 -12.25 7.12
CA GLN A 152 47.25 -13.66 7.47
C GLN A 152 45.79 -14.02 7.80
N SER A 153 45.01 -13.08 8.35
CA SER A 153 43.57 -13.27 8.59
C SER A 153 42.78 -13.54 7.30
N CYS A 154 43.26 -13.04 6.16
CA CYS A 154 42.63 -13.26 4.86
C CYS A 154 43.31 -14.35 4.03
N HIS A 155 44.65 -14.40 3.98
CA HIS A 155 45.38 -15.32 3.09
C HIS A 155 45.71 -16.69 3.71
N GLY A 156 45.66 -16.82 5.04
CA GLY A 156 46.23 -17.96 5.77
C GLY A 156 47.64 -17.66 6.29
N THR A 157 48.30 -18.67 6.83
CA THR A 157 49.65 -18.57 7.42
C THR A 157 50.65 -19.41 6.63
N HIS A 158 51.01 -20.60 7.10
CA HIS A 158 51.90 -21.52 6.36
C HIS A 158 51.15 -22.35 5.31
N ASP A 159 49.87 -22.07 5.09
CA ASP A 159 48.92 -22.77 4.23
C ASP A 159 48.39 -21.90 3.07
N MET A 160 49.03 -20.76 2.79
CA MET A 160 48.64 -19.83 1.72
C MET A 160 48.63 -20.49 0.33
N VAL A 161 47.47 -20.61 -0.31
CA VAL A 161 47.29 -21.11 -1.69
C VAL A 161 46.94 -19.97 -2.66
N PRO A 162 47.20 -20.12 -3.99
CA PRO A 162 46.92 -19.06 -4.98
C PRO A 162 45.47 -18.60 -4.94
N VAL A 163 45.22 -17.29 -5.03
CA VAL A 163 43.89 -16.66 -4.95
C VAL A 163 42.86 -17.12 -5.99
N LYS A 164 43.30 -17.88 -7.01
CA LYS A 164 42.45 -18.49 -8.06
C LYS A 164 42.07 -19.94 -7.77
N GLN A 165 42.66 -20.58 -6.76
CA GLN A 165 42.28 -21.94 -6.33
C GLN A 165 41.10 -21.88 -5.37
N ILE A 166 40.21 -22.87 -5.46
CA ILE A 166 38.90 -22.88 -4.79
C ILE A 166 38.97 -23.03 -3.26
N ASP A 167 40.10 -23.53 -2.75
CA ASP A 167 40.44 -23.67 -1.33
C ASP A 167 41.07 -22.40 -0.72
N SER A 168 41.47 -21.42 -1.53
CA SER A 168 41.98 -20.14 -1.03
C SER A 168 40.89 -19.40 -0.23
N PRO A 169 41.15 -18.89 0.99
CA PRO A 169 40.11 -18.18 1.74
C PRO A 169 39.66 -16.87 1.07
N VAL A 170 40.51 -16.28 0.23
CA VAL A 170 40.17 -15.12 -0.62
C VAL A 170 39.61 -15.50 -2.00
N PHE A 171 39.40 -16.79 -2.28
CA PHE A 171 38.66 -17.20 -3.48
C PHE A 171 37.23 -16.66 -3.42
N LYS A 172 36.68 -16.30 -4.58
CA LYS A 172 35.46 -15.49 -4.65
C LYS A 172 34.23 -16.11 -3.95
N LEU A 173 34.10 -17.45 -3.96
CA LEU A 173 33.06 -18.18 -3.23
C LEU A 173 33.28 -18.22 -1.70
N ASN A 174 34.53 -18.08 -1.24
CA ASN A 174 34.91 -18.18 0.17
C ASN A 174 34.91 -16.83 0.88
N LEU A 175 34.99 -15.71 0.13
CA LEU A 175 35.03 -14.35 0.69
C LEU A 175 33.91 -14.06 1.70
N THR A 176 32.68 -14.53 1.47
CA THR A 176 31.57 -14.35 2.43
C THR A 176 31.90 -14.94 3.81
N LYS A 177 32.52 -16.13 3.84
CA LYS A 177 32.96 -16.78 5.08
C LYS A 177 34.16 -16.05 5.70
N THR A 178 35.13 -15.66 4.87
CA THR A 178 36.36 -14.99 5.31
C THR A 178 36.06 -13.61 5.91
N CYS A 179 35.21 -12.81 5.27
CA CYS A 179 34.74 -11.54 5.82
C CYS A 179 33.80 -11.73 7.01
N GLY A 180 32.82 -12.64 6.91
CA GLY A 180 31.83 -12.93 7.96
C GLY A 180 32.45 -13.38 9.28
N THR A 181 33.64 -14.02 9.24
CA THR A 181 34.40 -14.43 10.44
C THR A 181 34.63 -13.28 11.43
N CYS A 182 34.72 -12.04 10.96
CA CYS A 182 34.80 -10.84 11.81
C CYS A 182 33.58 -9.92 11.68
N HIS A 183 32.99 -9.80 10.48
CA HIS A 183 31.89 -8.87 10.21
C HIS A 183 30.51 -9.34 10.68
N ASP A 184 30.33 -10.65 10.94
CA ASP A 184 29.12 -11.19 11.56
C ASP A 184 29.32 -11.46 13.07
N ASP A 185 30.47 -11.14 13.67
CA ASP A 185 30.66 -11.23 15.12
C ASP A 185 29.96 -10.04 15.82
N PRO A 186 28.90 -10.28 16.63
CA PRO A 186 28.14 -9.21 17.28
C PRO A 186 28.95 -8.46 18.35
N LYS A 187 30.02 -9.05 18.89
CA LYS A 187 30.94 -8.37 19.81
C LYS A 187 31.80 -7.38 19.03
N LEU A 188 32.50 -7.82 17.99
CA LEU A 188 33.37 -6.96 17.17
C LEU A 188 32.55 -5.87 16.47
N ALA A 189 31.38 -6.20 15.93
CA ALA A 189 30.49 -5.22 15.30
C ALA A 189 30.04 -4.13 16.28
N LYS A 190 29.77 -4.47 17.55
CA LYS A 190 29.42 -3.50 18.61
C LYS A 190 30.63 -2.67 19.07
N GLU A 191 31.77 -3.31 19.29
CA GLU A 191 33.00 -2.71 19.83
C GLU A 191 33.61 -1.70 18.85
N TYR A 192 33.78 -2.10 17.59
CA TYR A 192 34.33 -1.27 16.52
C TYR A 192 33.27 -0.45 15.75
N ARG A 193 32.00 -0.52 16.18
CA ARG A 193 30.85 0.16 15.55
C ARG A 193 30.75 -0.12 14.04
N MET A 194 30.98 -1.37 13.65
CA MET A 194 30.82 -1.83 12.27
C MET A 194 29.34 -1.69 11.88
N GLY A 195 29.06 -1.11 10.71
CA GLY A 195 27.76 -0.51 10.39
C GLY A 195 26.55 -1.47 10.45
N GLN A 196 26.33 -2.23 9.38
CA GLN A 196 25.27 -3.22 9.32
C GLN A 196 25.76 -4.52 9.97
N LYS A 197 25.04 -4.99 10.99
CA LYS A 197 25.26 -6.31 11.60
C LYS A 197 24.84 -7.41 10.63
N ASP A 198 25.45 -8.58 10.76
CA ASP A 198 25.10 -9.77 9.98
C ASP A 198 25.20 -9.50 8.46
N ALA A 199 26.20 -8.72 8.05
CA ALA A 199 26.34 -8.24 6.67
C ALA A 199 26.58 -9.39 5.68
N ALA A 200 27.29 -10.44 6.09
CA ALA A 200 27.50 -11.60 5.22
C ALA A 200 26.23 -12.48 5.14
N ALA A 201 25.46 -12.58 6.22
CA ALA A 201 24.14 -13.24 6.21
C ALA A 201 23.16 -12.53 5.26
N HIS A 202 22.99 -11.21 5.38
CA HIS A 202 22.16 -10.43 4.44
C HIS A 202 22.66 -10.58 2.99
N TYR A 203 23.98 -10.55 2.76
CA TYR A 203 24.54 -10.77 1.43
C TYR A 203 24.16 -12.13 0.84
N LEU A 204 24.15 -13.22 1.62
CA LEU A 204 23.73 -14.55 1.16
C LEU A 204 22.27 -14.57 0.70
N ASP A 205 21.38 -13.86 1.40
CA ASP A 205 19.97 -13.73 1.04
C ASP A 205 19.74 -12.83 -0.19
N SER A 206 20.64 -11.88 -0.45
CA SER A 206 20.58 -11.00 -1.63
C SER A 206 20.66 -11.76 -2.96
N ILE A 207 20.22 -11.13 -4.05
CA ILE A 207 20.35 -11.73 -5.38
C ILE A 207 21.81 -11.96 -5.81
N HIS A 208 22.77 -11.22 -5.26
CA HIS A 208 24.19 -11.42 -5.55
C HIS A 208 24.74 -12.66 -4.83
N GLY A 209 24.47 -12.82 -3.53
CA GLY A 209 24.85 -14.02 -2.79
C GLY A 209 24.15 -15.29 -3.31
N GLN A 210 22.86 -15.22 -3.61
CA GLN A 210 22.14 -16.33 -4.25
C GLN A 210 22.75 -16.70 -5.62
N ALA A 211 23.15 -15.72 -6.43
CA ALA A 211 23.79 -15.99 -7.71
C ALA A 211 25.19 -16.59 -7.55
N LEU A 212 25.99 -16.07 -6.62
CA LEU A 212 27.36 -16.51 -6.39
C LEU A 212 27.39 -17.92 -5.76
N ILE A 213 26.70 -18.10 -4.63
CA ILE A 213 26.80 -19.29 -3.78
C ILE A 213 25.86 -20.41 -4.23
N LEU A 214 24.57 -20.11 -4.48
CA LEU A 214 23.59 -21.15 -4.82
C LEU A 214 23.60 -21.54 -6.31
N LYS A 215 24.08 -20.67 -7.19
CA LYS A 215 24.14 -20.92 -8.64
C LYS A 215 25.56 -21.02 -9.21
N GLY A 216 26.59 -20.85 -8.38
CA GLY A 216 28.00 -20.94 -8.80
C GLY A 216 28.43 -19.86 -9.80
N LEU A 217 27.69 -18.76 -9.93
CA LEU A 217 27.97 -17.71 -10.90
C LEU A 217 29.09 -16.80 -10.39
N ILE A 218 30.34 -17.20 -10.59
CA ILE A 218 31.55 -16.43 -10.17
C ILE A 218 31.65 -15.01 -10.78
N VAL A 219 30.81 -14.69 -11.77
CA VAL A 219 30.65 -13.34 -12.34
C VAL A 219 29.77 -12.44 -11.47
N ALA A 220 28.95 -12.97 -10.58
CA ALA A 220 28.18 -12.17 -9.61
C ALA A 220 29.13 -11.47 -8.62
N PRO A 221 28.86 -10.24 -8.17
CA PRO A 221 29.77 -9.51 -7.30
C PRO A 221 29.81 -10.10 -5.87
N SER A 222 31.00 -10.17 -5.30
CA SER A 222 31.28 -10.55 -3.90
C SER A 222 31.72 -9.32 -3.10
N CYS A 223 32.04 -9.50 -1.81
CA CYS A 223 32.36 -8.41 -0.88
C CYS A 223 33.46 -7.48 -1.42
N ASN A 224 34.52 -8.05 -1.99
CA ASN A 224 35.67 -7.32 -2.52
C ASN A 224 35.36 -6.50 -3.78
N ASP A 225 34.41 -6.93 -4.63
CA ASP A 225 34.02 -6.21 -5.84
C ASP A 225 33.33 -4.86 -5.51
N CYS A 226 32.77 -4.74 -4.30
CA CYS A 226 32.14 -3.52 -3.78
C CYS A 226 33.02 -2.72 -2.80
N HIS A 227 33.86 -3.39 -1.99
CA HIS A 227 34.65 -2.76 -0.93
C HIS A 227 36.11 -2.46 -1.30
N GLY A 228 36.66 -3.08 -2.35
CA GLY A 228 38.10 -3.12 -2.61
C GLY A 228 38.74 -4.41 -2.09
N VAL A 229 40.05 -4.57 -2.31
CA VAL A 229 40.78 -5.82 -1.95
C VAL A 229 41.78 -5.56 -0.82
N HIS A 230 42.81 -4.76 -1.09
CA HIS A 230 43.78 -4.31 -0.08
C HIS A 230 43.56 -2.84 0.31
N ASP A 231 42.64 -2.15 -0.35
CA ASP A 231 42.32 -0.73 -0.21
C ASP A 231 40.91 -0.49 0.36
N ILE A 232 40.44 -1.43 1.19
CA ILE A 232 39.14 -1.38 1.86
C ILE A 232 39.08 -0.16 2.79
N LYS A 233 38.46 0.93 2.32
CA LYS A 233 38.30 2.22 3.03
C LYS A 233 36.88 2.39 3.55
N ARG A 234 36.67 3.23 4.58
CA ARG A 234 35.32 3.50 5.11
C ARG A 234 34.51 4.29 4.09
N SER A 235 33.18 4.15 4.12
CA SER A 235 32.27 4.90 3.23
C SER A 235 32.34 6.43 3.40
N VAL A 236 32.89 6.94 4.50
CA VAL A 236 33.14 8.38 4.70
C VAL A 236 34.41 8.88 3.99
N ASP A 237 35.33 7.99 3.64
CA ASP A 237 36.59 8.34 2.99
C ASP A 237 36.33 8.56 1.48
N LYS A 238 36.73 9.70 0.93
CA LYS A 238 36.38 10.13 -0.45
C LYS A 238 36.73 9.08 -1.51
N ASP A 239 37.87 8.42 -1.35
CA ASP A 239 38.40 7.43 -2.30
C ASP A 239 37.86 6.01 -2.06
N SER A 240 36.94 5.80 -1.10
CA SER A 240 36.33 4.49 -0.89
C SER A 240 35.37 4.14 -2.02
N HIS A 241 35.40 2.89 -2.46
CA HIS A 241 34.43 2.33 -3.40
C HIS A 241 32.98 2.44 -2.88
N THR A 242 32.79 2.42 -1.55
CA THR A 242 31.47 2.57 -0.90
C THR A 242 31.16 4.00 -0.45
N SER A 243 31.93 4.99 -0.90
CA SER A 243 31.60 6.40 -0.64
C SER A 243 30.41 6.84 -1.48
N HIS A 244 29.57 7.74 -0.95
CA HIS A 244 28.35 8.22 -1.61
C HIS A 244 28.60 8.68 -3.06
N ALA A 245 29.70 9.39 -3.31
CA ALA A 245 30.05 9.86 -4.66
C ALA A 245 30.46 8.72 -5.62
N ASN A 246 30.89 7.56 -5.09
CA ASN A 246 31.44 6.45 -5.86
C ASN A 246 30.46 5.27 -6.01
N ILE A 247 29.36 5.18 -5.24
CA ILE A 247 28.39 4.08 -5.29
C ILE A 247 27.92 3.77 -6.72
N ALA A 248 27.56 4.79 -7.51
CA ALA A 248 27.10 4.61 -8.88
C ALA A 248 28.15 3.92 -9.77
N LYS A 249 29.43 4.30 -9.61
CA LYS A 249 30.58 3.70 -10.32
C LYS A 249 30.89 2.29 -9.84
N SER A 250 30.79 2.04 -8.53
CA SER A 250 31.01 0.70 -7.96
C SER A 250 29.95 -0.30 -8.42
N CYS A 251 28.68 0.10 -8.50
CA CYS A 251 27.65 -0.69 -9.18
C CYS A 251 27.89 -0.77 -10.70
N GLY A 252 28.37 0.33 -11.29
CA GLY A 252 28.73 0.47 -12.71
C GLY A 252 29.73 -0.57 -13.21
N ASN A 253 30.70 -0.99 -12.39
CA ASN A 253 31.66 -2.07 -12.71
C ASN A 253 31.00 -3.33 -13.31
N CYS A 254 29.77 -3.67 -12.89
CA CYS A 254 28.97 -4.74 -13.48
C CYS A 254 27.72 -4.24 -14.23
N HIS A 255 27.23 -3.03 -13.92
CA HIS A 255 26.00 -2.45 -14.45
C HIS A 255 26.22 -1.19 -15.29
N LEU A 256 27.28 -1.16 -16.12
CA LEU A 256 27.70 -0.01 -16.94
C LEU A 256 26.53 0.71 -17.65
N GLY A 257 25.63 -0.03 -18.30
CA GLY A 257 24.48 0.57 -19.00
C GLY A 257 23.46 1.23 -18.08
N ILE A 258 23.33 0.77 -16.83
CA ILE A 258 22.49 1.40 -15.81
C ILE A 258 23.19 2.64 -15.24
N GLU A 259 24.49 2.58 -14.99
CA GLU A 259 25.30 3.74 -14.57
C GLU A 259 25.19 4.85 -15.62
N GLU A 260 25.33 4.54 -16.92
CA GLU A 260 25.23 5.52 -18.00
C GLU A 260 23.85 6.19 -18.08
N ILE A 261 22.76 5.43 -17.87
CA ILE A 261 21.39 5.95 -17.82
C ILE A 261 21.22 6.83 -16.58
N TYR A 262 21.64 6.36 -15.42
CA TYR A 262 21.54 7.06 -14.15
C TYR A 262 22.32 8.39 -14.16
N ASN A 263 23.54 8.40 -14.71
CA ASN A 263 24.36 9.61 -14.83
C ASN A 263 23.71 10.69 -15.72
N LYS A 264 22.79 10.31 -16.63
CA LYS A 264 22.00 11.25 -17.45
C LYS A 264 20.73 11.75 -16.75
N SER A 265 20.27 11.07 -15.70
CA SER A 265 19.07 11.41 -14.92
C SER A 265 19.26 12.65 -14.04
N VAL A 266 18.17 13.21 -13.50
CA VAL A 266 18.24 14.32 -12.54
C VAL A 266 19.05 13.97 -11.28
N HIS A 267 18.98 12.72 -10.81
CA HIS A 267 19.69 12.29 -9.59
C HIS A 267 21.20 12.21 -9.81
N GLY A 268 21.64 11.58 -10.91
CA GLY A 268 23.06 11.54 -11.28
C GLY A 268 23.62 12.92 -11.60
N GLN A 269 22.83 13.79 -12.25
CA GLN A 269 23.23 15.17 -12.55
C GLN A 269 23.33 16.07 -11.30
N LEU A 270 22.63 15.76 -10.21
CA LEU A 270 22.80 16.46 -8.92
C LEU A 270 24.15 16.08 -8.28
N LEU A 271 24.47 14.79 -8.24
CA LEU A 271 25.76 14.30 -7.72
C LEU A 271 26.95 14.78 -8.54
N ALA A 272 26.82 14.83 -9.88
CA ALA A 272 27.85 15.37 -10.76
C ALA A 272 28.16 16.86 -10.48
N LYS A 273 27.20 17.61 -9.93
CA LYS A 273 27.37 19.00 -9.46
C LYS A 273 27.89 19.10 -8.02
N GLY A 274 28.15 17.98 -7.36
CA GLY A 274 28.58 17.90 -5.97
C GLY A 274 27.45 18.04 -4.93
N ASP A 275 26.18 18.03 -5.34
CA ASP A 275 25.06 18.06 -4.40
C ASP A 275 24.88 16.68 -3.73
N LYS A 276 25.17 16.63 -2.43
CA LYS A 276 25.04 15.42 -1.60
C LYS A 276 23.59 14.98 -1.38
N LYS A 277 22.60 15.77 -1.80
CA LYS A 277 21.17 15.39 -1.77
C LYS A 277 20.75 14.53 -2.96
N GLY A 278 21.57 14.39 -4.00
CA GLY A 278 21.27 13.51 -5.13
C GLY A 278 21.31 12.05 -4.69
N PRO A 279 20.21 11.28 -4.79
CA PRO A 279 20.14 9.92 -4.25
C PRO A 279 20.92 8.94 -5.13
N VAL A 280 21.64 8.02 -4.49
CA VAL A 280 22.49 6.99 -5.11
C VAL A 280 21.78 5.63 -5.19
N CYS A 281 22.43 4.64 -5.81
CA CYS A 281 21.87 3.29 -5.96
C CYS A 281 21.41 2.69 -4.60
N THR A 282 22.15 2.96 -3.53
CA THR A 282 21.86 2.44 -2.17
C THR A 282 20.75 3.17 -1.41
N ASP A 283 20.17 4.25 -1.95
CA ASP A 283 18.99 4.89 -1.35
C ASP A 283 17.67 4.22 -1.78
N CYS A 284 17.69 3.61 -2.97
CA CYS A 284 16.57 2.87 -3.58
C CYS A 284 16.72 1.34 -3.47
N HIS A 285 17.95 0.82 -3.41
CA HIS A 285 18.27 -0.59 -3.18
C HIS A 285 19.04 -0.74 -1.86
N SER A 286 18.88 -1.86 -1.15
CA SER A 286 19.80 -2.18 -0.04
C SER A 286 21.22 -2.43 -0.58
N ALA A 287 22.26 -2.21 0.23
CA ALA A 287 23.63 -2.55 -0.18
C ALA A 287 23.92 -4.06 -0.03
N HIS A 288 23.48 -4.67 1.06
CA HIS A 288 23.73 -6.07 1.39
C HIS A 288 22.51 -6.98 1.19
N ASP A 289 21.29 -6.43 1.08
CA ASP A 289 20.04 -7.21 0.87
C ASP A 289 19.36 -6.80 -0.45
N ILE A 290 20.10 -6.92 -1.56
CA ILE A 290 19.60 -6.52 -2.88
C ILE A 290 18.51 -7.48 -3.36
N ALA A 291 17.26 -7.06 -3.26
CA ALA A 291 16.11 -7.74 -3.84
C ALA A 291 16.02 -7.55 -5.37
N LYS A 292 15.37 -8.49 -6.06
CA LYS A 292 15.04 -8.34 -7.49
C LYS A 292 13.98 -7.23 -7.66
N PRO A 293 14.15 -6.27 -8.58
CA PRO A 293 13.21 -5.16 -8.78
C PRO A 293 11.78 -5.55 -9.17
N LYS A 294 11.58 -6.78 -9.69
CA LYS A 294 10.25 -7.29 -10.09
C LYS A 294 9.46 -7.97 -8.95
N THR A 295 9.95 -7.92 -7.71
CA THR A 295 9.23 -8.51 -6.57
C THR A 295 8.12 -7.58 -6.07
N ALA A 296 7.08 -8.16 -5.49
CA ALA A 296 6.02 -7.42 -4.79
C ALA A 296 6.59 -6.46 -3.75
N HIS A 297 7.52 -6.96 -2.93
CA HIS A 297 8.19 -6.20 -1.87
C HIS A 297 8.93 -4.97 -2.41
N PHE A 298 9.68 -5.08 -3.52
CA PHE A 298 10.36 -3.92 -4.10
C PHE A 298 9.36 -2.86 -4.60
N LYS A 299 8.26 -3.28 -5.25
CA LYS A 299 7.23 -2.34 -5.70
C LYS A 299 6.55 -1.63 -4.54
N GLU A 300 6.18 -2.36 -3.48
CA GLU A 300 5.59 -1.81 -2.25
C GLU A 300 6.53 -0.84 -1.52
N ALA A 301 7.82 -1.17 -1.43
CA ALA A 301 8.83 -0.32 -0.81
C ALA A 301 9.17 0.95 -1.62
N SER A 302 8.88 0.98 -2.93
CA SER A 302 9.29 2.09 -3.82
C SER A 302 8.71 3.45 -3.41
N ASP A 303 7.47 3.48 -2.94
CA ASP A 303 6.83 4.68 -2.39
C ASP A 303 7.62 5.26 -1.20
N GLN A 304 8.13 4.40 -0.33
CA GLN A 304 8.93 4.82 0.82
C GLN A 304 10.31 5.31 0.37
N SER A 305 10.94 4.63 -0.60
CA SER A 305 12.25 5.03 -1.15
C SER A 305 12.20 6.42 -1.79
N CYS A 306 11.21 6.71 -2.63
CA CYS A 306 11.00 8.05 -3.19
C CYS A 306 10.57 9.06 -2.12
N GLY A 307 9.70 8.66 -1.19
CA GLY A 307 9.13 9.51 -0.15
C GLY A 307 10.15 10.12 0.82
N LYS A 308 11.29 9.46 1.07
CA LYS A 308 12.40 10.00 1.89
C LYS A 308 12.87 11.39 1.44
N CYS A 309 12.73 11.71 0.15
CA CYS A 309 13.13 13.01 -0.41
C CYS A 309 11.96 13.78 -1.06
N HIS A 310 10.82 13.12 -1.30
CA HIS A 310 9.65 13.68 -1.96
C HIS A 310 8.37 13.47 -1.13
N GLU A 311 8.43 13.82 0.14
CA GLU A 311 7.34 13.64 1.11
C GLU A 311 6.03 14.34 0.67
N ASP A 312 6.15 15.58 0.16
CA ASP A 312 5.03 16.36 -0.42
C ASP A 312 4.34 15.64 -1.59
N ARG A 313 5.12 14.93 -2.43
CA ARG A 313 4.60 14.17 -3.56
C ARG A 313 4.01 12.84 -3.13
N LEU A 314 4.59 12.21 -2.12
CA LEU A 314 4.11 10.95 -1.56
C LEU A 314 2.76 11.13 -0.85
N GLU A 315 2.57 12.21 -0.10
CA GLU A 315 1.30 12.52 0.56
C GLU A 315 0.16 12.58 -0.47
N HIS A 316 0.27 13.46 -1.47
CA HIS A 316 -0.79 13.63 -2.47
C HIS A 316 -0.91 12.45 -3.45
N TYR A 317 0.17 11.70 -3.71
CA TYR A 317 0.08 10.43 -4.44
C TYR A 317 -0.76 9.40 -3.67
N ARG A 318 -0.62 9.34 -2.34
CA ARG A 318 -1.43 8.50 -1.45
C ARG A 318 -2.88 8.97 -1.29
N ASP A 319 -3.24 10.17 -1.74
CA ASP A 319 -4.64 10.55 -1.91
C ASP A 319 -5.28 9.94 -3.17
N THR A 320 -4.50 9.50 -4.16
CA THR A 320 -5.01 8.89 -5.40
C THR A 320 -5.41 7.43 -5.22
N TYR A 321 -6.20 6.89 -6.17
CA TYR A 321 -6.51 5.46 -6.21
C TYR A 321 -5.26 4.58 -6.29
N HIS A 322 -4.21 5.02 -7.01
CA HIS A 322 -2.95 4.28 -7.13
C HIS A 322 -2.27 4.15 -5.76
N GLY A 323 -1.98 5.26 -5.08
CA GLY A 323 -1.30 5.23 -3.78
C GLY A 323 -2.13 4.57 -2.68
N LYS A 324 -3.46 4.72 -2.69
CA LYS A 324 -4.36 3.99 -1.76
C LYS A 324 -4.33 2.48 -2.00
N SER A 325 -4.34 2.06 -3.25
CA SER A 325 -4.31 0.63 -3.61
C SER A 325 -2.93 0.01 -3.39
N MET A 326 -1.85 0.77 -3.56
CA MET A 326 -0.49 0.40 -3.14
C MET A 326 -0.46 0.13 -1.64
N ALA A 327 -0.93 1.07 -0.81
CA ALA A 327 -0.91 0.97 0.65
C ALA A 327 -1.91 -0.05 1.24
N LEU A 328 -2.89 -0.50 0.46
CA LEU A 328 -3.86 -1.56 0.78
C LEU A 328 -3.58 -2.87 0.00
N GLY A 329 -2.35 -3.01 -0.53
CA GLY A 329 -1.89 -4.20 -1.23
C GLY A 329 -1.95 -5.47 -0.38
N ARG A 330 -1.92 -6.63 -1.03
CA ARG A 330 -1.76 -7.91 -0.32
C ARG A 330 -0.26 -8.18 -0.10
N PRO A 331 0.16 -8.66 1.08
CA PRO A 331 1.53 -9.12 1.27
C PRO A 331 1.95 -10.13 0.20
N ASN A 332 3.17 -9.99 -0.31
CA ASN A 332 3.78 -10.85 -1.34
C ASN A 332 3.10 -10.84 -2.73
N VAL A 333 2.13 -9.96 -2.99
CA VAL A 333 1.52 -9.78 -4.33
C VAL A 333 1.77 -8.34 -4.80
N ALA A 334 2.41 -8.17 -5.95
CA ALA A 334 2.70 -6.83 -6.48
C ALA A 334 1.37 -6.13 -6.83
N PRO A 335 1.10 -4.92 -6.32
CA PRO A 335 -0.15 -4.23 -6.66
C PRO A 335 -0.21 -3.90 -8.15
N ASP A 336 -1.36 -4.18 -8.78
CA ASP A 336 -1.64 -3.87 -10.18
C ASP A 336 -2.12 -2.42 -10.37
N VAL A 337 -1.30 -1.49 -9.85
CA VAL A 337 -1.47 -0.03 -9.96
C VAL A 337 -0.10 0.61 -10.21
N ALA A 338 -0.06 1.79 -10.83
CA ALA A 338 1.20 2.44 -11.17
C ALA A 338 1.91 3.00 -9.93
N ALA A 339 3.14 2.53 -9.66
CA ALA A 339 4.04 3.07 -8.65
C ALA A 339 4.80 4.30 -9.17
N CYS A 340 5.52 5.01 -8.29
CA CYS A 340 6.27 6.23 -8.63
C CYS A 340 7.16 6.05 -9.88
N TYR A 341 7.91 4.94 -9.97
CA TYR A 341 8.83 4.65 -11.08
C TYR A 341 8.14 4.26 -12.40
N ASP A 342 6.89 3.77 -12.36
CA ASP A 342 6.13 3.41 -13.56
C ASP A 342 5.85 4.69 -14.38
N CYS A 343 5.52 5.78 -13.69
CA CYS A 343 5.33 7.11 -14.26
C CYS A 343 6.63 7.86 -14.54
N HIS A 344 7.58 7.90 -13.58
CA HIS A 344 8.76 8.78 -13.67
C HIS A 344 10.01 8.16 -14.31
N GLY A 345 10.11 6.83 -14.39
CA GLY A 345 11.34 6.12 -14.70
C GLY A 345 11.98 5.50 -13.46
N HIS A 346 12.91 4.57 -13.67
CA HIS A 346 13.60 3.83 -12.59
C HIS A 346 14.98 4.43 -12.33
N HIS A 347 15.81 4.42 -13.37
CA HIS A 347 17.13 5.08 -13.42
C HIS A 347 17.12 6.24 -14.43
N ASP A 348 16.10 6.29 -15.29
CA ASP A 348 15.84 7.23 -16.38
C ASP A 348 14.93 8.39 -15.94
N VAL A 349 15.12 8.90 -14.71
CA VAL A 349 14.29 9.97 -14.15
C VAL A 349 14.72 11.32 -14.72
N PHE A 350 13.88 11.91 -15.58
CA PHE A 350 14.11 13.20 -16.24
C PHE A 350 13.05 14.25 -15.84
N PRO A 351 13.36 15.55 -15.88
CA PRO A 351 12.37 16.60 -15.64
C PRO A 351 11.22 16.50 -16.65
N VAL A 352 10.00 16.88 -16.27
CA VAL A 352 8.81 16.84 -17.15
C VAL A 352 9.00 17.66 -18.43
N SER A 353 9.84 18.70 -18.40
CA SER A 353 10.20 19.54 -19.54
C SER A 353 11.22 18.92 -20.51
N ASP A 354 11.84 17.79 -20.17
CA ASP A 354 12.79 17.09 -21.03
C ASP A 354 12.04 16.06 -21.90
N ALA A 355 12.16 16.16 -23.23
CA ALA A 355 11.52 15.24 -24.19
C ALA A 355 11.91 13.77 -23.98
N ARG A 356 12.97 13.46 -23.24
CA ARG A 356 13.32 12.08 -22.84
C ARG A 356 12.37 11.56 -21.76
N SER A 357 11.86 12.42 -20.88
CA SER A 357 10.97 12.07 -19.76
C SER A 357 9.72 11.32 -20.22
N ARG A 358 9.34 10.29 -19.47
CA ARG A 358 8.09 9.54 -19.66
C ARG A 358 6.83 10.41 -19.47
N LEU A 359 6.97 11.54 -18.79
CA LEU A 359 5.90 12.51 -18.53
C LEU A 359 5.98 13.76 -19.43
N SER A 360 6.92 13.79 -20.39
CA SER A 360 6.93 14.82 -21.44
C SER A 360 5.62 14.83 -22.23
N LYS A 361 5.28 15.97 -22.83
CA LYS A 361 4.03 16.16 -23.59
C LYS A 361 3.86 15.11 -24.69
N GLU A 362 4.96 14.69 -25.30
CA GLU A 362 5.02 13.73 -26.40
C GLU A 362 4.86 12.28 -25.94
N LYS A 363 5.22 11.96 -24.68
CA LYS A 363 5.26 10.57 -24.18
C LYS A 363 4.20 10.23 -23.15
N ILE A 364 3.62 11.21 -22.46
CA ILE A 364 2.71 10.99 -21.33
C ILE A 364 1.49 10.11 -21.70
N VAL A 365 0.95 10.25 -22.91
CA VAL A 365 -0.15 9.40 -23.42
C VAL A 365 0.31 7.94 -23.55
N GLY A 366 1.52 7.71 -24.07
CA GLY A 366 2.12 6.37 -24.15
C GLY A 366 2.38 5.75 -22.78
N THR A 367 2.85 6.54 -21.82
CA THR A 367 3.07 6.13 -20.42
C THR A 367 1.77 5.72 -19.75
N CYS A 368 0.72 6.54 -19.80
CA CYS A 368 -0.59 6.17 -19.26
C CYS A 368 -1.21 4.96 -19.98
N SER A 369 -0.98 4.81 -21.29
CA SER A 369 -1.54 3.71 -22.09
C SER A 369 -0.97 2.33 -21.74
N GLN A 370 0.14 2.23 -21.00
CA GLN A 370 0.69 0.95 -20.54
C GLN A 370 -0.28 0.19 -19.62
N CYS A 371 -1.05 0.92 -18.81
CA CYS A 371 -2.10 0.35 -17.94
C CYS A 371 -3.52 0.74 -18.41
N HIS A 372 -3.68 1.93 -19.01
CA HIS A 372 -4.97 2.45 -19.45
C HIS A 372 -5.10 2.44 -20.98
N ALA A 373 -5.27 1.25 -21.57
CA ALA A 373 -5.49 1.11 -23.02
C ALA A 373 -6.60 2.06 -23.52
N GLY A 374 -6.28 2.96 -24.47
CA GLY A 374 -7.17 4.02 -24.93
C GLY A 374 -7.13 5.31 -24.08
N ALA A 375 -6.03 5.59 -23.39
CA ALA A 375 -5.81 6.90 -22.75
C ALA A 375 -5.69 8.01 -23.81
N THR A 376 -6.32 9.16 -23.55
CA THR A 376 -6.31 10.33 -24.43
C THR A 376 -5.40 11.43 -23.86
N GLU A 377 -5.05 12.44 -24.66
CA GLU A 377 -4.34 13.63 -24.14
C GLU A 377 -5.10 14.26 -22.96
N LYS A 378 -6.43 14.39 -23.06
CA LYS A 378 -7.29 14.85 -21.97
C LYS A 378 -7.19 13.97 -20.73
N PHE A 379 -7.15 12.64 -20.86
CA PHE A 379 -6.96 11.73 -19.73
C PHE A 379 -5.65 12.01 -18.97
N THR A 380 -4.57 12.30 -19.70
CA THR A 380 -3.26 12.61 -19.08
C THR A 380 -3.21 13.93 -18.29
N GLN A 381 -4.26 14.75 -18.37
CA GLN A 381 -4.43 15.94 -17.53
C GLN A 381 -4.88 15.61 -16.08
N PHE A 382 -5.06 14.32 -15.74
CA PHE A 382 -5.21 13.89 -14.35
C PHE A 382 -3.94 14.19 -13.55
N GLN A 383 -4.09 14.80 -12.39
CA GLN A 383 -2.97 15.30 -11.59
C GLN A 383 -2.73 14.38 -10.39
N ALA A 384 -1.73 13.50 -10.49
CA ALA A 384 -1.44 12.49 -9.47
C ALA A 384 -0.84 13.04 -8.15
N HIS A 385 -0.39 14.31 -8.14
CA HIS A 385 0.14 15.00 -6.96
C HIS A 385 -0.59 16.33 -6.67
N ALA A 386 -1.86 16.44 -7.07
CA ALA A 386 -2.64 17.66 -6.83
C ALA A 386 -2.92 17.85 -5.34
N ASN A 387 -2.62 19.05 -4.83
CA ASN A 387 -2.95 19.44 -3.46
C ASN A 387 -4.26 20.26 -3.44
N PRO A 388 -5.37 19.75 -2.87
CA PRO A 388 -6.62 20.50 -2.76
C PRO A 388 -6.51 21.77 -1.91
N MET A 389 -5.51 21.92 -1.03
CA MET A 389 -5.30 23.11 -0.21
C MET A 389 -4.55 24.23 -0.96
N ASP A 390 -3.87 23.91 -2.07
CA ASP A 390 -3.11 24.88 -2.85
C ASP A 390 -4.03 25.60 -3.86
N ALA A 391 -4.61 26.70 -3.39
CA ALA A 391 -5.45 27.58 -4.20
C ALA A 391 -4.71 28.28 -5.36
N LYS A 392 -3.37 28.31 -5.36
CA LYS A 392 -2.57 28.99 -6.40
C LYS A 392 -2.39 28.09 -7.62
N ASN A 393 -2.00 26.83 -7.39
CA ASN A 393 -1.76 25.87 -8.47
C ASN A 393 -3.01 25.06 -8.84
N TYR A 394 -3.97 24.88 -7.92
CA TYR A 394 -5.19 24.09 -8.13
C TYR A 394 -6.49 24.83 -7.75
N PRO A 395 -6.75 26.05 -8.27
CA PRO A 395 -7.82 26.93 -7.82
C PRO A 395 -9.24 26.35 -7.90
N ILE A 396 -9.54 25.52 -8.91
CA ILE A 396 -10.85 24.88 -9.06
C ILE A 396 -11.02 23.73 -8.06
N LEU A 397 -10.00 22.88 -7.93
CA LEU A 397 -10.00 21.77 -6.98
C LEU A 397 -10.13 22.27 -5.54
N ASN A 398 -9.42 23.35 -5.21
CA ASN A 398 -9.49 24.00 -3.91
C ASN A 398 -10.89 24.54 -3.58
N LYS A 399 -11.55 25.23 -4.52
CA LYS A 399 -12.93 25.70 -4.33
C LYS A 399 -13.92 24.56 -4.12
N VAL A 400 -13.78 23.45 -4.85
CA VAL A 400 -14.62 22.26 -4.65
C VAL A 400 -14.34 21.62 -3.28
N PHE A 401 -13.07 21.46 -2.90
CA PHE A 401 -12.69 20.88 -1.62
C PHE A 401 -13.20 21.70 -0.43
N ILE A 402 -13.05 23.02 -0.47
CA ILE A 402 -13.60 23.93 0.55
C ILE A 402 -15.13 23.81 0.59
N PHE A 403 -15.80 23.81 -0.57
CA PHE A 403 -17.26 23.66 -0.63
C PHE A 403 -17.74 22.33 -0.01
N MET A 404 -17.15 21.20 -0.40
CA MET A 404 -17.51 19.88 0.17
C MET A 404 -17.20 19.80 1.67
N THR A 405 -16.07 20.36 2.12
CA THR A 405 -15.70 20.41 3.54
C THR A 405 -16.69 21.27 4.33
N CYS A 406 -17.06 22.45 3.84
CA CYS A 406 -18.06 23.32 4.46
C CYS A 406 -19.45 22.67 4.48
N LEU A 407 -19.84 21.99 3.41
CA LEU A 407 -21.10 21.23 3.34
C LEU A 407 -21.12 20.12 4.39
N LEU A 408 -20.05 19.34 4.50
CA LEU A 408 -19.93 18.27 5.49
C LEU A 408 -19.96 18.83 6.91
N VAL A 409 -19.04 19.72 7.28
CA VAL A 409 -18.95 20.26 8.64
C VAL A 409 -20.23 21.02 9.02
N GLY A 410 -20.77 21.82 8.11
CA GLY A 410 -22.02 22.57 8.33
C GLY A 410 -23.22 21.67 8.56
N THR A 411 -23.36 20.59 7.78
CA THR A 411 -24.45 19.61 7.95
C THR A 411 -24.33 18.90 9.30
N PHE A 412 -23.15 18.37 9.65
CA PHE A 412 -22.95 17.69 10.94
C PHE A 412 -23.10 18.64 12.14
N ALA A 413 -22.68 19.90 12.05
CA ALA A 413 -22.87 20.87 13.12
C ALA A 413 -24.36 21.20 13.33
N PHE A 414 -25.11 21.44 12.24
CA PHE A 414 -26.53 21.76 12.30
C PHE A 414 -27.37 20.59 12.82
N PHE A 415 -27.24 19.41 12.22
CA PHE A 415 -28.00 18.22 12.65
C PHE A 415 -27.50 17.67 13.98
N GLY A 416 -26.20 17.78 14.27
CA GLY A 416 -25.61 17.45 15.58
C GLY A 416 -26.23 18.25 16.73
N LEU A 417 -26.28 19.57 16.58
CA LEU A 417 -26.91 20.45 17.57
C LEU A 417 -28.41 20.17 17.69
N HIS A 418 -29.11 20.00 16.56
CA HIS A 418 -30.54 19.69 16.53
C HIS A 418 -30.89 18.38 17.25
N THR A 419 -30.18 17.30 16.92
CA THR A 419 -30.34 15.98 17.57
C THR A 419 -29.97 16.03 19.04
N LEU A 420 -28.92 16.77 19.44
CA LEU A 420 -28.55 16.96 20.84
C LEU A 420 -29.65 17.68 21.64
N LEU A 421 -30.19 18.77 21.12
CA LEU A 421 -31.30 19.50 21.74
C LEU A 421 -32.56 18.63 21.87
N TRP A 422 -32.87 17.82 20.86
CA TRP A 422 -33.95 16.84 20.93
C TRP A 422 -33.69 15.79 22.02
N LEU A 423 -32.51 15.16 22.04
CA LEU A 423 -32.16 14.15 23.04
C LEU A 423 -32.26 14.71 24.46
N VAL A 424 -31.70 15.89 24.73
CA VAL A 424 -31.79 16.56 26.05
C VAL A 424 -33.25 16.81 26.43
N ARG A 425 -34.08 17.30 25.50
CA ARG A 425 -35.51 17.56 25.76
C ARG A 425 -36.30 16.26 26.03
N SER A 426 -36.04 15.20 25.26
CA SER A 426 -36.68 13.90 25.43
C SER A 426 -36.28 13.23 26.74
N VAL A 427 -35.00 13.28 27.13
CA VAL A 427 -34.53 12.78 28.44
C VAL A 427 -35.15 13.57 29.60
N TYR A 428 -35.21 14.90 29.50
CA TYR A 428 -35.88 15.73 30.50
C TYR A 428 -37.36 15.35 30.68
N LEU A 429 -38.09 15.10 29.59
CA LEU A 429 -39.49 14.68 29.67
C LEU A 429 -39.64 13.25 30.22
N TYR A 430 -38.78 12.32 29.80
CA TYR A 430 -38.76 10.94 30.30
C TYR A 430 -38.50 10.86 31.81
N LEU A 431 -37.57 11.67 32.34
CA LEU A 431 -37.26 11.71 33.76
C LEU A 431 -38.39 12.32 34.61
N ASN A 432 -39.13 13.27 34.05
CA ASN A 432 -40.25 13.93 34.76
C ASN A 432 -41.57 13.17 34.66
N ASP A 433 -41.83 12.41 33.58
CA ASP A 433 -43.06 11.64 33.39
C ASP A 433 -42.80 10.25 32.78
N SER A 434 -42.03 9.44 33.50
CA SER A 434 -41.69 8.07 33.08
C SER A 434 -42.89 7.12 33.06
N LYS A 435 -44.02 7.47 33.72
CA LYS A 435 -45.19 6.59 33.84
C LYS A 435 -46.06 6.64 32.59
N THR A 436 -46.52 7.83 32.17
CA THR A 436 -47.34 7.95 30.95
C THR A 436 -46.56 7.47 29.72
N PHE A 437 -45.24 7.67 29.72
CA PHE A 437 -44.33 7.18 28.70
C PHE A 437 -44.38 5.65 28.55
N ARG A 438 -44.27 4.91 29.66
CA ARG A 438 -44.34 3.43 29.66
C ARG A 438 -45.72 2.94 29.24
N GLU A 439 -46.78 3.59 29.71
CA GLU A 439 -48.16 3.26 29.35
C GLU A 439 -48.42 3.47 27.85
N ALA A 440 -47.91 4.56 27.26
CA ALA A 440 -47.98 4.82 25.83
C ALA A 440 -47.22 3.79 24.99
N VAL A 441 -46.00 3.42 25.38
CA VAL A 441 -45.19 2.40 24.68
C VAL A 441 -45.84 1.01 24.77
N THR A 442 -46.40 0.63 25.92
CA THR A 442 -47.17 -0.61 26.05
C THR A 442 -48.36 -0.60 25.11
N LYS A 443 -49.18 0.46 25.13
CA LYS A 443 -50.38 0.57 24.30
C LYS A 443 -50.07 0.53 22.80
N GLN A 444 -49.00 1.18 22.35
CA GLN A 444 -48.56 1.11 20.94
C GLN A 444 -48.23 -0.31 20.47
N ASN A 445 -47.79 -1.20 21.38
CA ASN A 445 -47.44 -2.59 21.07
C ASN A 445 -48.62 -3.57 21.18
N THR A 446 -49.70 -3.19 21.88
CA THR A 446 -50.89 -4.02 22.12
C THR A 446 -52.14 -3.52 21.41
N ASP A 447 -52.02 -2.55 20.50
CA ASP A 447 -53.15 -1.95 19.78
C ASP A 447 -53.72 -2.92 18.73
N ASP A 448 -55.03 -3.17 18.79
CA ASP A 448 -55.75 -4.07 17.86
C ASP A 448 -55.95 -3.48 16.46
N VAL A 449 -55.73 -2.17 16.28
CA VAL A 449 -55.97 -1.44 15.02
C VAL A 449 -54.65 -0.97 14.41
N LEU A 450 -54.35 -1.51 13.23
CA LEU A 450 -53.16 -1.20 12.43
C LEU A 450 -53.54 -0.53 11.10
N TYR A 451 -52.71 0.41 10.66
CA TYR A 451 -52.82 1.09 9.37
C TYR A 451 -51.57 0.87 8.51
N THR A 452 -51.72 0.89 7.19
CA THR A 452 -50.62 0.80 6.23
C THR A 452 -49.86 2.12 6.20
N ARG A 453 -48.57 2.10 6.54
CA ARG A 453 -47.67 3.26 6.45
C ARG A 453 -46.74 3.22 5.24
N PHE A 454 -46.30 2.03 4.84
CA PHE A 454 -45.45 1.79 3.67
C PHE A 454 -45.95 0.59 2.86
N THR A 455 -46.06 0.76 1.56
CA THR A 455 -46.43 -0.24 0.58
C THR A 455 -45.35 -1.33 0.44
N PRO A 456 -45.69 -2.54 -0.08
CA PRO A 456 -44.69 -3.57 -0.35
C PRO A 456 -43.54 -3.11 -1.27
N PHE A 457 -43.81 -2.18 -2.19
CA PHE A 457 -42.81 -1.65 -3.11
C PHE A 457 -41.83 -0.68 -2.43
N GLU A 458 -42.31 0.27 -1.63
CA GLU A 458 -41.45 1.17 -0.83
C GLU A 458 -40.53 0.36 0.10
N ARG A 459 -41.06 -0.72 0.69
CA ARG A 459 -40.31 -1.63 1.57
C ARG A 459 -39.25 -2.42 0.81
N PHE A 460 -39.58 -2.89 -0.40
CA PHE A 460 -38.62 -3.55 -1.29
C PHE A 460 -37.48 -2.62 -1.72
N LEU A 461 -37.80 -1.38 -2.13
CA LEU A 461 -36.79 -0.36 -2.44
C LEU A 461 -35.89 -0.09 -1.22
N HIS A 462 -36.45 0.07 -0.02
CA HIS A 462 -35.67 0.26 1.20
C HIS A 462 -34.71 -0.91 1.48
N MET A 463 -35.12 -2.15 1.23
CA MET A 463 -34.23 -3.32 1.37
C MET A 463 -33.08 -3.30 0.35
N LEU A 464 -33.32 -2.85 -0.89
CA LEU A 464 -32.24 -2.63 -1.86
C LEU A 464 -31.30 -1.50 -1.42
N VAL A 465 -31.84 -0.38 -0.93
CA VAL A 465 -31.07 0.77 -0.42
C VAL A 465 -30.16 0.33 0.72
N VAL A 466 -30.68 -0.26 1.80
CA VAL A 466 -29.86 -0.64 2.97
C VAL A 466 -28.78 -1.65 2.60
N THR A 467 -29.11 -2.66 1.79
CA THR A 467 -28.16 -3.70 1.38
C THR A 467 -27.03 -3.12 0.52
N SER A 468 -27.36 -2.32 -0.49
CA SER A 468 -26.37 -1.71 -1.39
C SER A 468 -25.55 -0.62 -0.70
N PHE A 469 -26.16 0.20 0.14
CA PHE A 469 -25.49 1.25 0.92
C PHE A 469 -24.47 0.67 1.88
N LEU A 470 -24.83 -0.33 2.69
CA LEU A 470 -23.87 -0.99 3.58
C LEU A 470 -22.73 -1.63 2.79
N LEU A 471 -23.00 -2.28 1.66
CA LEU A 471 -21.95 -2.85 0.80
C LEU A 471 -21.00 -1.77 0.24
N LEU A 472 -21.53 -0.65 -0.24
CA LEU A 472 -20.76 0.49 -0.75
C LEU A 472 -19.89 1.12 0.35
N VAL A 473 -20.42 1.28 1.56
CA VAL A 473 -19.68 1.84 2.71
C VAL A 473 -18.60 0.86 3.19
N ILE A 474 -18.90 -0.44 3.31
CA ILE A 474 -17.92 -1.48 3.69
C ILE A 474 -16.76 -1.54 2.69
N THR A 475 -17.03 -1.39 1.39
CA THR A 475 -15.99 -1.44 0.36
C THR A 475 -15.26 -0.11 0.16
N GLY A 476 -15.94 1.03 0.34
CA GLY A 476 -15.39 2.37 0.11
C GLY A 476 -14.65 2.99 1.30
N MET A 477 -15.10 2.76 2.53
CA MET A 477 -14.47 3.38 3.72
C MET A 477 -13.04 2.91 3.99
N PRO A 478 -12.67 1.62 3.80
CA PRO A 478 -11.27 1.21 3.87
C PRO A 478 -10.36 1.97 2.88
N LEU A 479 -10.89 2.31 1.70
CA LEU A 479 -10.15 3.06 0.69
C LEU A 479 -9.96 4.53 1.10
N LYS A 480 -10.99 5.16 1.71
CA LYS A 480 -10.87 6.52 2.27
C LYS A 480 -9.88 6.56 3.43
N PHE A 481 -9.93 5.58 4.32
CA PHE A 481 -9.11 5.49 5.54
C PHE A 481 -7.94 4.50 5.41
N TYR A 482 -7.28 4.46 4.25
CA TYR A 482 -6.25 3.47 3.89
C TYR A 482 -5.10 3.33 4.90
N TYR A 483 -4.81 4.40 5.65
CA TYR A 483 -3.78 4.44 6.68
C TYR A 483 -4.17 3.69 7.97
N ALA A 484 -5.48 3.55 8.24
CA ALA A 484 -5.98 2.96 9.47
C ALA A 484 -5.80 1.43 9.49
N HIS A 485 -5.41 0.88 10.64
CA HIS A 485 -5.19 -0.56 10.79
C HIS A 485 -6.44 -1.39 10.44
N TRP A 486 -7.63 -0.95 10.87
CA TRP A 486 -8.88 -1.65 10.56
C TRP A 486 -9.18 -1.68 9.06
N ALA A 487 -8.78 -0.67 8.29
CA ALA A 487 -8.98 -0.64 6.85
C ALA A 487 -8.17 -1.73 6.15
N LYS A 488 -6.91 -1.90 6.56
CA LYS A 488 -6.03 -2.98 6.08
C LYS A 488 -6.58 -4.37 6.43
N VAL A 489 -7.04 -4.55 7.67
CA VAL A 489 -7.68 -5.81 8.11
C VAL A 489 -8.94 -6.11 7.31
N MET A 490 -9.81 -5.12 7.11
CA MET A 490 -11.08 -5.31 6.39
C MET A 490 -10.85 -5.56 4.89
N MET A 491 -9.88 -4.88 4.27
CA MET A 491 -9.43 -5.19 2.91
C MET A 491 -8.88 -6.60 2.82
N HIS A 492 -8.01 -7.04 3.74
CA HIS A 492 -7.48 -8.40 3.75
C HIS A 492 -8.61 -9.45 3.83
N PHE A 493 -9.57 -9.26 4.75
CA PHE A 493 -10.72 -10.15 4.92
C PHE A 493 -11.62 -10.23 3.67
N MET A 494 -11.82 -9.12 2.96
CA MET A 494 -12.56 -9.10 1.68
C MET A 494 -11.79 -9.73 0.50
N GLY A 495 -10.50 -10.05 0.64
CA GLY A 495 -9.66 -10.49 -0.49
C GLY A 495 -8.97 -9.34 -1.24
N GLY A 496 -8.68 -8.23 -0.58
CA GLY A 496 -7.92 -7.10 -1.11
C GLY A 496 -8.70 -6.16 -2.03
N ALA A 497 -8.00 -5.14 -2.54
CA ALA A 497 -8.61 -4.02 -3.26
C ALA A 497 -9.39 -4.42 -4.52
N GLU A 498 -8.98 -5.46 -5.24
CA GLU A 498 -9.66 -5.92 -6.46
C GLU A 498 -11.06 -6.49 -6.18
N VAL A 499 -11.18 -7.32 -5.13
CA VAL A 499 -12.47 -7.89 -4.72
C VAL A 499 -13.36 -6.80 -4.13
N ALA A 500 -12.79 -5.91 -3.29
CA ALA A 500 -13.51 -4.77 -2.74
C ALA A 500 -14.06 -3.85 -3.86
N ARG A 501 -13.26 -3.53 -4.89
CA ARG A 501 -13.70 -2.80 -6.09
C ARG A 501 -14.85 -3.50 -6.81
N THR A 502 -14.77 -4.81 -6.99
CA THR A 502 -15.80 -5.60 -7.69
C THR A 502 -17.12 -5.61 -6.91
N LEU A 503 -17.06 -5.77 -5.59
CA LEU A 503 -18.21 -5.66 -4.69
C LEU A 503 -18.80 -4.24 -4.66
N HIS A 504 -17.96 -3.21 -4.68
CA HIS A 504 -18.38 -1.82 -4.76
C HIS A 504 -19.17 -1.54 -6.05
N HIS A 505 -18.67 -2.03 -7.20
CA HIS A 505 -19.35 -1.93 -8.48
C HIS A 505 -20.71 -2.65 -8.48
N PHE A 506 -20.83 -3.81 -7.84
CA PHE A 506 -22.10 -4.51 -7.66
C PHE A 506 -23.09 -3.69 -6.81
N GLY A 507 -22.64 -3.10 -5.69
CA GLY A 507 -23.45 -2.18 -4.89
C GLY A 507 -23.88 -0.92 -5.66
N ALA A 508 -23.04 -0.41 -6.55
CA ALA A 508 -23.36 0.71 -7.43
C ALA A 508 -24.43 0.34 -8.48
N ILE A 509 -24.36 -0.86 -9.08
CA ILE A 509 -25.40 -1.37 -9.99
C ILE A 509 -26.75 -1.50 -9.26
N MET A 510 -26.75 -2.07 -8.05
CA MET A 510 -27.97 -2.11 -7.21
C MET A 510 -28.52 -0.70 -6.92
N THR A 511 -27.61 0.28 -6.73
CA THR A 511 -27.97 1.68 -6.46
C THR A 511 -28.63 2.35 -7.66
N PHE A 512 -28.03 2.25 -8.85
CA PHE A 512 -28.69 2.72 -10.08
C PHE A 512 -30.00 1.99 -10.35
N GLY A 513 -30.08 0.70 -10.01
CA GLY A 513 -31.29 -0.12 -10.11
C GLY A 513 -32.44 0.42 -9.25
N TYR A 514 -32.26 0.59 -7.94
CA TYR A 514 -33.34 1.11 -7.09
C TYR A 514 -33.67 2.57 -7.43
N PHE A 515 -32.69 3.39 -7.84
CA PHE A 515 -32.92 4.79 -8.21
C PHE A 515 -33.76 4.88 -9.50
N ALA A 516 -33.47 4.06 -10.51
CA ALA A 516 -34.27 3.98 -11.73
C ALA A 516 -35.69 3.44 -11.46
N LEU A 517 -35.85 2.44 -10.59
CA LEU A 517 -37.15 1.94 -10.16
C LEU A 517 -37.97 3.02 -9.43
N HIS A 518 -37.33 3.80 -8.56
CA HIS A 518 -37.95 4.91 -7.83
C HIS A 518 -38.38 6.05 -8.77
N LEU A 519 -37.52 6.47 -9.69
CA LEU A 519 -37.87 7.46 -10.72
C LEU A 519 -39.02 6.97 -11.62
N SER A 520 -39.05 5.67 -11.92
CA SER A 520 -40.13 5.05 -12.71
C SER A 520 -41.46 5.02 -11.95
N GLU A 521 -41.45 4.77 -10.64
CA GLU A 521 -42.63 4.85 -9.76
C GLU A 521 -43.15 6.29 -9.68
N LEU A 522 -42.27 7.27 -9.44
CA LEU A 522 -42.65 8.68 -9.43
C LEU A 522 -43.28 9.12 -10.76
N ALA A 523 -42.67 8.73 -11.89
CA ALA A 523 -43.20 9.02 -13.22
C ALA A 523 -44.56 8.34 -13.46
N ALA A 524 -44.72 7.08 -13.06
CA ALA A 524 -45.98 6.34 -13.17
C ALA A 524 -47.07 6.95 -12.27
N SER A 525 -46.75 7.34 -11.04
CA SER A 525 -47.65 8.00 -10.09
C SER A 525 -48.11 9.36 -10.60
N LEU A 526 -47.20 10.19 -11.12
CA LEU A 526 -47.53 11.46 -11.78
C LEU A 526 -48.40 11.25 -13.04
N TRP A 527 -48.13 10.19 -13.82
CA TRP A 527 -48.91 9.86 -15.02
C TRP A 527 -50.32 9.35 -14.69
N GLN A 528 -50.48 8.50 -13.67
CA GLN A 528 -51.79 8.04 -13.21
C GLN A 528 -52.59 9.21 -12.62
N ASN A 529 -51.95 10.05 -11.80
CA ASN A 529 -52.56 11.23 -11.17
C ASN A 529 -52.64 12.46 -12.09
N ARG A 530 -52.33 12.33 -13.39
CA ARG A 530 -52.38 13.46 -14.37
C ARG A 530 -53.73 14.18 -14.43
N LYS A 531 -54.82 13.51 -14.07
CA LYS A 531 -56.17 14.10 -13.97
C LYS A 531 -56.31 15.09 -12.81
N ALA A 532 -55.56 14.93 -11.71
CA ALA A 532 -55.55 15.88 -10.59
C ALA A 532 -54.79 17.18 -10.93
N ILE A 533 -53.79 17.08 -11.82
CA ILE A 533 -52.93 18.20 -12.24
C ILE A 533 -53.60 19.08 -13.30
N ARG A 534 -54.53 18.53 -14.08
CA ARG A 534 -55.38 19.27 -15.02
C ARG A 534 -56.61 19.83 -14.31
N ASN A 535 -57.07 21.00 -14.73
CA ASN A 535 -58.36 21.52 -14.31
C ASN A 535 -59.48 20.70 -15.02
N PRO A 536 -60.44 20.12 -14.28
CA PRO A 536 -61.49 19.28 -14.87
C PRO A 536 -62.46 20.04 -15.79
N GLU A 537 -62.60 21.36 -15.66
CA GLU A 537 -63.51 22.19 -16.46
C GLU A 537 -62.84 22.69 -17.76
N THR A 538 -61.55 22.97 -17.73
CA THR A 538 -60.83 23.59 -18.87
C THR A 538 -59.82 22.66 -19.55
N GLY A 539 -59.53 21.50 -18.97
CA GLY A 539 -58.53 20.53 -19.45
C GLY A 539 -57.07 21.00 -19.40
N ARG A 540 -56.83 22.28 -19.10
CA ARG A 540 -55.50 22.90 -19.05
C ARG A 540 -54.76 22.50 -17.77
N ILE A 541 -53.43 22.51 -17.86
CA ILE A 541 -52.53 22.26 -16.73
C ILE A 541 -52.39 23.56 -15.94
N GLU A 542 -52.75 23.53 -14.65
CA GLU A 542 -52.64 24.71 -13.77
C GLU A 542 -51.37 24.63 -12.92
N PHE A 543 -50.54 25.69 -12.96
CA PHE A 543 -49.31 25.78 -12.17
C PHE A 543 -49.53 25.59 -10.67
N LYS A 544 -50.66 26.10 -10.12
CA LYS A 544 -51.05 25.90 -8.72
C LYS A 544 -51.33 24.42 -8.39
N ARG A 545 -51.95 23.66 -9.30
CA ARG A 545 -52.22 22.23 -9.12
C ARG A 545 -50.95 21.38 -9.22
N ILE A 546 -50.02 21.74 -10.13
CA ILE A 546 -48.68 21.15 -10.16
C ILE A 546 -47.99 21.37 -8.81
N PHE A 547 -47.95 22.61 -8.31
CA PHE A 547 -47.32 22.93 -7.02
C PHE A 547 -47.95 22.15 -5.85
N GLY A 548 -49.28 22.03 -5.82
CA GLY A 548 -49.99 21.24 -4.81
C GLY A 548 -49.74 19.73 -4.90
N ALA A 549 -49.51 19.18 -6.10
CA ALA A 549 -49.15 17.77 -6.28
C ALA A 549 -47.69 17.48 -5.90
N VAL A 550 -46.76 18.36 -6.31
CA VAL A 550 -45.32 18.18 -6.05
C VAL A 550 -44.96 18.47 -4.60
N PHE A 551 -45.51 19.53 -4.00
CA PHE A 551 -45.20 19.95 -2.62
C PHE A 551 -46.33 19.63 -1.63
N GLY A 552 -47.20 18.67 -1.98
CA GLY A 552 -48.34 18.26 -1.17
C GLY A 552 -47.97 17.53 0.13
N PRO A 553 -48.95 17.33 1.03
CA PRO A 553 -48.73 16.66 2.32
C PRO A 553 -48.35 15.18 2.18
N ASP A 554 -48.74 14.52 1.08
CA ASP A 554 -48.40 13.12 0.80
C ASP A 554 -47.13 12.94 -0.06
N SER A 555 -46.60 14.01 -0.65
CA SER A 555 -45.30 14.02 -1.37
C SER A 555 -44.13 13.99 -0.38
N MET A 556 -42.96 13.50 -0.80
CA MET A 556 -41.71 13.60 -0.03
C MET A 556 -40.90 14.88 -0.32
N ALA A 557 -41.28 15.70 -1.31
CA ALA A 557 -40.56 16.95 -1.61
C ALA A 557 -40.75 17.97 -0.47
N PRO A 558 -39.68 18.63 0.03
CA PRO A 558 -39.79 19.65 1.09
C PRO A 558 -40.68 20.83 0.69
N SER A 559 -41.52 21.28 1.63
CA SER A 559 -42.54 22.32 1.46
C SER A 559 -42.33 23.47 2.45
N PHE A 560 -43.04 24.60 2.25
CA PHE A 560 -43.05 25.68 3.24
C PHE A 560 -43.65 25.30 4.60
N GLN A 561 -44.43 24.21 4.68
CA GLN A 561 -44.94 23.74 5.96
C GLN A 561 -43.82 23.11 6.81
N ASP A 562 -42.85 22.47 6.18
CA ASP A 562 -41.71 21.85 6.85
C ASP A 562 -40.85 22.87 7.61
N TRP A 563 -40.69 24.08 7.06
CA TRP A 563 -40.04 25.19 7.76
C TRP A 563 -40.81 25.64 9.00
N ARG A 564 -42.14 25.73 8.93
CA ARG A 564 -42.99 26.09 10.09
C ARG A 564 -42.91 25.01 11.17
N ASP A 565 -42.93 23.75 10.76
CA ASP A 565 -42.82 22.59 11.63
C ASP A 565 -41.42 22.52 12.30
N PHE A 566 -40.36 22.85 11.57
CA PHE A 566 -39.00 23.01 12.12
C PHE A 566 -38.95 24.11 13.19
N VAL A 567 -39.48 25.31 12.91
CA VAL A 567 -39.52 26.42 13.89
C VAL A 567 -40.35 26.04 15.12
N ALA A 568 -41.48 25.35 14.95
CA ALA A 568 -42.29 24.82 16.05
C ALA A 568 -41.53 23.78 16.88
N HIS A 569 -40.78 22.88 16.25
CA HIS A 569 -39.98 21.86 16.94
C HIS A 569 -38.85 22.49 17.76
N ASN A 570 -38.16 23.49 17.21
CA ASN A 570 -37.16 24.27 17.95
C ASN A 570 -37.76 25.03 19.14
N ARG A 571 -38.94 25.63 18.98
CA ARG A 571 -39.68 26.24 20.11
C ARG A 571 -39.97 25.21 21.22
N TRP A 572 -40.34 23.98 20.86
CA TRP A 572 -40.58 22.90 21.82
C TRP A 572 -39.30 22.43 22.56
N PHE A 573 -38.15 22.38 21.89
CA PHE A 573 -36.86 22.08 22.53
C PHE A 573 -36.58 23.05 23.71
N PHE A 574 -36.81 24.34 23.49
CA PHE A 574 -36.64 25.39 24.51
C PHE A 574 -37.87 25.57 25.42
N GLY A 575 -38.87 24.68 25.37
CA GLY A 575 -40.08 24.76 26.20
C GLY A 575 -41.04 25.93 25.87
N LYS A 576 -40.80 26.65 24.77
CA LYS A 576 -41.59 27.84 24.32
C LYS A 576 -42.80 27.46 23.46
N GLY A 577 -43.31 26.24 23.60
CA GLY A 577 -44.47 25.73 22.85
C GLY A 577 -44.73 24.23 23.06
N PRO A 578 -45.93 23.74 22.67
CA PRO A 578 -46.27 22.31 22.71
C PRO A 578 -45.49 21.51 21.67
N ARG A 579 -45.45 20.17 21.82
CA ARG A 579 -44.85 19.27 20.83
C ARG A 579 -45.60 19.44 19.49
N PRO A 580 -44.91 19.75 18.37
CA PRO A 580 -45.56 19.84 17.07
C PRO A 580 -46.18 18.50 16.65
N GLN A 581 -47.34 18.58 15.99
CA GLN A 581 -48.09 17.43 15.48
C GLN A 581 -47.90 17.32 13.96
N PHE A 582 -47.31 16.24 13.47
CA PHE A 582 -46.89 16.15 12.07
C PHE A 582 -47.93 15.51 11.14
N ASP A 583 -47.72 15.72 9.85
CA ASP A 583 -48.44 15.06 8.77
C ASP A 583 -47.84 13.66 8.48
N ARG A 584 -48.21 13.03 7.36
CA ARG A 584 -47.71 11.72 6.93
C ARG A 584 -46.18 11.70 6.97
N TRP A 585 -45.56 12.72 6.42
CA TRP A 585 -44.11 12.97 6.45
C TRP A 585 -43.78 14.14 7.37
N THR A 586 -42.73 13.99 8.16
CA THR A 586 -42.09 15.06 8.95
C THR A 586 -41.06 15.80 8.11
N TYR A 587 -40.66 17.01 8.55
CA TYR A 587 -39.63 17.77 7.84
C TYR A 587 -38.28 17.06 7.78
N TRP A 588 -37.92 16.27 8.81
CA TRP A 588 -36.67 15.52 8.79
C TRP A 588 -36.75 14.30 7.87
N GLU A 589 -37.87 13.61 7.76
CA GLU A 589 -38.03 12.54 6.76
C GLU A 589 -37.97 13.07 5.32
N ARG A 590 -38.56 14.25 5.06
CA ARG A 590 -38.42 14.91 3.74
C ARG A 590 -37.00 15.40 3.49
N PHE A 591 -36.29 15.83 4.52
CA PHE A 591 -34.88 16.19 4.41
C PHE A 591 -33.99 14.95 4.16
N ASP A 592 -34.15 13.87 4.94
CA ASP A 592 -33.48 12.58 4.74
C ASP A 592 -33.70 12.09 3.30
N TYR A 593 -34.94 12.14 2.81
CA TYR A 593 -35.27 11.81 1.42
C TYR A 593 -34.55 12.71 0.40
N LEU A 594 -34.58 14.03 0.58
CA LEU A 594 -33.88 14.97 -0.30
C LEU A 594 -32.36 14.74 -0.29
N ALA A 595 -31.77 14.54 0.90
CA ALA A 595 -30.35 14.31 1.08
C ALA A 595 -29.89 13.01 0.40
N VAL A 596 -30.65 11.91 0.54
CA VAL A 596 -30.36 10.66 -0.16
C VAL A 596 -30.58 10.81 -1.68
N PHE A 597 -31.65 11.47 -2.12
CA PHE A 597 -31.92 11.67 -3.55
C PHE A 597 -30.83 12.51 -4.23
N TRP A 598 -30.37 13.57 -3.57
CA TRP A 598 -29.22 14.38 -3.99
C TRP A 598 -27.92 13.57 -3.95
N GLY A 599 -27.63 12.93 -2.83
CA GLY A 599 -26.39 12.19 -2.61
C GLY A 599 -26.21 11.04 -3.59
N VAL A 600 -27.28 10.28 -3.91
CA VAL A 600 -27.26 9.23 -4.94
C VAL A 600 -26.94 9.79 -6.33
N ALA A 601 -27.46 10.98 -6.67
CA ALA A 601 -27.11 11.63 -7.93
C ALA A 601 -25.64 12.09 -7.96
N MET A 602 -25.16 12.73 -6.90
CA MET A 602 -23.78 13.25 -6.80
C MET A 602 -22.74 12.12 -6.75
N ILE A 603 -22.94 11.12 -5.89
CA ILE A 603 -22.05 9.95 -5.78
C ILE A 603 -22.14 9.06 -7.02
N GLY A 604 -23.32 8.98 -7.66
CA GLY A 604 -23.54 8.23 -8.90
C GLY A 604 -22.81 8.86 -10.09
N VAL A 605 -22.96 10.17 -10.34
CA VAL A 605 -22.27 10.86 -11.44
C VAL A 605 -20.76 10.85 -11.24
N SER A 606 -20.28 11.20 -10.04
CA SER A 606 -18.84 11.16 -9.73
C SER A 606 -18.28 9.74 -9.79
N GLY A 607 -19.03 8.73 -9.33
CA GLY A 607 -18.65 7.32 -9.40
C GLY A 607 -18.55 6.80 -10.83
N MET A 608 -19.45 7.22 -11.72
CA MET A 608 -19.37 6.88 -13.16
C MET A 608 -18.13 7.50 -13.81
N ILE A 609 -17.74 8.73 -13.44
CA ILE A 609 -16.49 9.35 -13.91
C ILE A 609 -15.27 8.56 -13.43
N LEU A 610 -15.28 8.06 -12.19
CA LEU A 610 -14.17 7.27 -11.61
C LEU A 610 -14.11 5.82 -12.12
N TRP A 611 -15.25 5.21 -12.46
CA TRP A 611 -15.33 3.86 -13.03
C TRP A 611 -14.98 3.85 -14.52
N PHE A 612 -15.44 4.84 -15.29
CA PHE A 612 -15.22 4.94 -16.74
C PHE A 612 -14.40 6.18 -17.15
N PRO A 613 -13.25 6.49 -16.50
CA PRO A 613 -12.56 7.77 -16.68
C PRO A 613 -12.07 7.97 -18.12
N LYS A 614 -11.71 6.88 -18.82
CA LYS A 614 -11.35 6.90 -20.24
C LYS A 614 -12.50 7.39 -21.12
N PHE A 615 -13.74 6.92 -20.89
CA PHE A 615 -14.92 7.36 -21.65
C PHE A 615 -15.19 8.85 -21.41
N PHE A 616 -15.30 9.24 -20.14
CA PHE A 616 -15.61 10.62 -19.76
C PHE A 616 -14.54 11.63 -20.23
N THR A 617 -13.26 11.23 -20.29
CA THR A 617 -12.17 12.10 -20.79
C THR A 617 -12.05 12.19 -22.31
N HIS A 618 -12.98 11.62 -23.09
CA HIS A 618 -13.09 12.00 -24.51
C HIS A 618 -13.63 13.44 -24.63
N PHE A 619 -14.61 13.80 -23.81
CA PHE A 619 -15.23 15.13 -23.81
C PHE A 619 -14.72 16.03 -22.67
N MET A 620 -14.57 15.51 -21.44
CA MET A 620 -14.08 16.28 -20.29
C MET A 620 -12.54 16.28 -20.14
N PRO A 621 -11.93 17.30 -19.52
CA PRO A 621 -10.51 17.31 -19.18
C PRO A 621 -10.19 16.39 -17.99
N GLY A 622 -8.97 15.86 -17.91
CA GLY A 622 -8.55 14.90 -16.89
C GLY A 622 -8.56 15.41 -15.45
N TRP A 623 -8.42 16.73 -15.23
CA TRP A 623 -8.58 17.33 -13.89
C TRP A 623 -10.01 17.19 -13.32
N ALA A 624 -11.01 16.91 -14.17
CA ALA A 624 -12.35 16.58 -13.69
C ALA A 624 -12.38 15.25 -12.89
N ILE A 625 -11.41 14.36 -13.11
CA ILE A 625 -11.25 13.12 -12.33
C ILE A 625 -10.82 13.46 -10.89
N ASN A 626 -9.91 14.43 -10.70
CA ASN A 626 -9.52 14.91 -9.37
C ASN A 626 -10.72 15.47 -8.59
N ILE A 627 -11.58 16.25 -9.27
CA ILE A 627 -12.83 16.78 -8.69
C ILE A 627 -13.82 15.67 -8.37
N ALA A 628 -14.04 14.74 -9.29
CA ALA A 628 -14.93 13.59 -9.07
C ALA A 628 -14.47 12.76 -7.86
N HIS A 629 -13.16 12.58 -7.67
CA HIS A 629 -12.62 11.89 -6.51
C HIS A 629 -12.91 12.61 -5.17
N VAL A 630 -12.77 13.93 -5.11
CA VAL A 630 -13.15 14.72 -3.91
C VAL A 630 -14.64 14.60 -3.63
N ILE A 631 -15.49 14.90 -4.63
CA ILE A 631 -16.95 14.84 -4.49
C ILE A 631 -17.40 13.45 -4.05
N HIS A 632 -16.94 12.39 -4.71
CA HIS A 632 -17.32 11.02 -4.40
C HIS A 632 -16.89 10.61 -2.99
N SER A 633 -15.66 10.96 -2.59
CA SER A 633 -15.12 10.57 -1.29
C SER A 633 -15.79 11.31 -0.13
N ASP A 634 -16.08 12.60 -0.28
CA ASP A 634 -16.65 13.42 0.80
C ASP A 634 -18.17 13.30 0.87
N GLU A 635 -18.87 13.15 -0.25
CA GLU A 635 -20.30 12.78 -0.27
C GLU A 635 -20.52 11.40 0.35
N ALA A 636 -19.62 10.42 0.09
CA ALA A 636 -19.68 9.12 0.74
C ALA A 636 -19.52 9.19 2.27
N LEU A 637 -18.61 10.05 2.77
CA LEU A 637 -18.44 10.26 4.21
C LEU A 637 -19.64 10.98 4.81
N LEU A 638 -20.14 12.01 4.13
CA LEU A 638 -21.34 12.75 4.51
C LEU A 638 -22.55 11.82 4.63
N ALA A 639 -22.84 11.04 3.59
CA ALA A 639 -23.95 10.09 3.57
C ALA A 639 -23.79 8.98 4.62
N ALA A 640 -22.62 8.33 4.71
CA ALA A 640 -22.36 7.26 5.68
C ALA A 640 -22.55 7.75 7.12
N GLY A 641 -21.91 8.86 7.49
CA GLY A 641 -22.03 9.41 8.82
C GLY A 641 -23.43 9.95 9.11
N PHE A 642 -24.08 10.65 8.17
CA PHE A 642 -25.44 11.17 8.35
C PHE A 642 -26.46 10.05 8.59
N ILE A 643 -26.38 8.96 7.82
CA ILE A 643 -27.29 7.82 7.97
C ILE A 643 -27.03 7.09 9.30
N PHE A 644 -25.77 6.80 9.65
CA PHE A 644 -25.46 6.06 10.88
C PHE A 644 -25.62 6.89 12.16
N THR A 645 -25.62 8.22 12.09
CA THR A 645 -25.88 9.12 13.24
C THR A 645 -27.33 9.57 13.28
N PHE A 646 -27.75 10.43 12.34
CA PHE A 646 -29.02 11.16 12.42
C PHE A 646 -30.20 10.32 11.98
N HIS A 647 -30.11 9.62 10.85
CA HIS A 647 -31.20 8.73 10.41
C HIS A 647 -31.43 7.61 11.42
N PHE A 648 -30.36 6.94 11.87
CA PHE A 648 -30.42 5.92 12.93
C PHE A 648 -30.93 6.49 14.26
N PHE A 649 -30.60 7.73 14.62
CA PHE A 649 -31.20 8.38 15.80
C PHE A 649 -32.71 8.57 15.64
N ASN A 650 -33.14 9.17 14.53
CA ASN A 650 -34.54 9.46 14.21
C ASN A 650 -35.42 8.20 14.17
N THR A 651 -34.85 7.04 13.87
CA THR A 651 -35.58 5.77 13.71
C THR A 651 -35.42 4.82 14.89
N HIS A 652 -34.21 4.64 15.45
CA HIS A 652 -33.92 3.56 16.41
C HIS A 652 -33.57 4.04 17.82
N PHE A 653 -32.87 5.18 17.96
CA PHE A 653 -32.44 5.68 19.30
C PHE A 653 -33.43 6.65 19.95
N ARG A 654 -34.52 7.06 19.28
CA ARG A 654 -35.63 7.75 19.96
C ARG A 654 -36.14 6.87 21.10
N ILE A 655 -36.30 7.46 22.29
CA ILE A 655 -36.73 6.72 23.49
C ILE A 655 -38.10 6.05 23.23
N GLU A 656 -38.96 6.65 22.40
CA GLU A 656 -40.27 6.09 22.01
C GLU A 656 -40.19 4.86 21.09
N LYS A 657 -39.05 4.61 20.45
CA LYS A 657 -38.84 3.52 19.46
C LYS A 657 -37.81 2.47 19.88
N PHE A 658 -37.04 2.75 20.93
CA PHE A 658 -35.99 1.86 21.41
C PHE A 658 -36.58 0.48 21.79
N PRO A 659 -35.97 -0.65 21.37
CA PRO A 659 -34.65 -0.78 20.75
C PRO A 659 -34.61 -0.73 19.21
N MET A 660 -35.75 -0.75 18.51
CA MET A 660 -35.81 -0.89 17.05
C MET A 660 -37.22 -0.55 16.52
N ASP A 661 -37.33 0.44 15.64
CA ASP A 661 -38.57 0.68 14.88
C ASP A 661 -38.76 -0.41 13.81
N THR A 662 -39.94 -1.02 13.79
CA THR A 662 -40.28 -2.09 12.83
C THR A 662 -41.26 -1.66 11.74
N VAL A 663 -41.69 -0.38 11.72
CA VAL A 663 -42.69 0.15 10.78
C VAL A 663 -42.21 0.06 9.33
N ILE A 664 -40.91 0.25 9.03
CA ILE A 664 -40.39 0.08 7.66
C ILE A 664 -40.33 -1.40 7.25
N PHE A 665 -40.03 -2.32 8.17
CA PHE A 665 -40.01 -3.75 7.87
C PHE A 665 -41.41 -4.35 7.77
N SER A 666 -42.38 -3.84 8.53
CA SER A 666 -43.78 -4.28 8.54
C SER A 666 -44.64 -3.58 7.49
N GLY A 667 -44.38 -2.30 7.21
CA GLY A 667 -45.29 -1.41 6.50
C GLY A 667 -46.51 -0.97 7.31
N ARG A 668 -46.56 -1.23 8.62
CA ARG A 668 -47.74 -1.05 9.49
C ARG A 668 -47.43 -0.14 10.68
N ILE A 669 -48.35 0.77 11.00
CA ILE A 669 -48.32 1.67 12.15
C ILE A 669 -49.57 1.42 13.03
N SER A 670 -49.45 1.46 14.36
CA SER A 670 -50.61 1.32 15.26
C SER A 670 -51.40 2.62 15.38
N GLN A 671 -52.69 2.53 15.73
CA GLN A 671 -53.55 3.71 15.88
C GLN A 671 -53.02 4.70 16.93
N THR A 672 -52.57 4.22 18.09
CA THR A 672 -52.00 5.02 19.17
C THR A 672 -50.71 5.71 18.72
N GLU A 673 -49.86 5.03 17.95
CA GLU A 673 -48.64 5.62 17.39
C GLU A 673 -48.96 6.69 16.34
N MET A 674 -49.91 6.41 15.44
CA MET A 674 -50.36 7.35 14.42
C MET A 674 -50.99 8.61 15.03
N LEU A 675 -51.77 8.48 16.11
CA LEU A 675 -52.34 9.61 16.84
C LEU A 675 -51.30 10.41 17.63
N HIS A 676 -50.22 9.77 18.10
CA HIS A 676 -49.16 10.43 18.86
C HIS A 676 -48.16 11.19 17.97
N GLU A 677 -47.73 10.60 16.84
CA GLU A 677 -46.69 11.17 15.97
C GLU A 677 -47.25 11.85 14.71
N ARG A 678 -48.43 11.42 14.22
CA ARG A 678 -48.96 11.75 12.89
C ARG A 678 -50.41 12.24 12.94
N LYS A 679 -50.83 12.91 14.02
CA LYS A 679 -52.22 13.32 14.23
C LYS A 679 -52.79 14.10 13.04
N ARG A 680 -51.99 14.99 12.42
CA ARG A 680 -52.42 15.80 11.27
C ARG A 680 -52.77 14.95 10.04
N TRP A 681 -52.12 13.79 9.88
CA TRP A 681 -52.43 12.81 8.85
C TRP A 681 -53.72 12.03 9.17
N TYR A 682 -53.88 11.58 10.42
CA TYR A 682 -55.10 10.91 10.88
C TYR A 682 -56.33 11.81 10.71
N ASP A 683 -56.26 13.04 11.19
CA ASP A 683 -57.32 14.04 11.06
C ASP A 683 -57.70 14.28 9.58
N ARG A 684 -56.71 14.34 8.66
CA ARG A 684 -56.97 14.42 7.20
C ARG A 684 -57.68 13.18 6.66
N LEU A 685 -57.24 11.97 7.03
CA LEU A 685 -57.85 10.73 6.52
C LEU A 685 -59.30 10.56 7.00
N VAL A 686 -59.59 10.95 8.24
CA VAL A 686 -60.96 11.01 8.78
C VAL A 686 -61.79 12.03 8.00
N ALA A 687 -61.31 13.27 7.86
CA ALA A 687 -62.03 14.32 7.14
C ALA A 687 -62.25 14.00 5.64
N ALA A 688 -61.38 13.20 5.04
CA ALA A 688 -61.50 12.75 3.65
C ALA A 688 -62.32 11.45 3.48
N GLY A 689 -62.76 10.80 4.57
CA GLY A 689 -63.46 9.51 4.52
C GLY A 689 -62.60 8.33 4.06
N LYS A 690 -61.26 8.43 4.15
CA LYS A 690 -60.29 7.44 3.61
C LYS A 690 -59.57 6.63 4.68
N LEU A 691 -59.99 6.71 5.95
CA LEU A 691 -59.27 6.04 7.03
C LEU A 691 -59.29 4.51 6.90
N ASP A 692 -60.41 3.93 6.44
CA ASP A 692 -60.54 2.47 6.28
C ASP A 692 -59.76 1.92 5.07
N ASP A 693 -59.48 2.73 4.03
CA ASP A 693 -58.61 2.34 2.88
C ASP A 693 -57.21 1.88 3.34
N TYR A 694 -56.75 2.39 4.48
CA TYR A 694 -55.42 2.10 5.04
C TYR A 694 -55.46 1.00 6.11
N LYS A 695 -56.63 0.55 6.56
CA LYS A 695 -56.78 -0.34 7.73
C LYS A 695 -56.44 -1.78 7.39
N VAL A 696 -55.59 -2.41 8.20
CA VAL A 696 -55.04 -3.76 7.93
C VAL A 696 -55.59 -4.78 8.93
N LYS A 697 -55.94 -5.97 8.42
CA LYS A 697 -56.24 -7.17 9.21
C LYS A 697 -55.43 -8.35 8.68
N ASP A 698 -54.17 -8.49 9.10
CA ASP A 698 -53.31 -9.61 8.68
C ASP A 698 -52.34 -10.07 9.78
N GLU A 699 -51.82 -11.30 9.65
CA GLU A 699 -50.93 -11.91 10.65
C GLU A 699 -49.46 -11.52 10.45
N TRP A 700 -49.12 -10.26 10.75
CA TRP A 700 -47.73 -9.80 10.75
C TRP A 700 -46.81 -10.56 11.74
N GLN A 701 -47.36 -10.99 12.88
CA GLN A 701 -46.57 -11.43 14.04
C GLN A 701 -45.62 -12.59 13.74
N GLY A 702 -45.99 -13.51 12.84
CA GLY A 702 -45.15 -14.65 12.46
C GLY A 702 -43.81 -14.27 11.81
N ARG A 703 -43.71 -13.10 11.16
CA ARG A 703 -42.48 -12.63 10.47
C ARG A 703 -41.70 -11.59 11.29
N LYS A 704 -42.25 -11.09 12.40
CA LYS A 704 -41.67 -10.02 13.24
C LYS A 704 -40.24 -10.33 13.70
N LYS A 705 -39.97 -11.56 14.16
CA LYS A 705 -38.64 -11.98 14.63
C LYS A 705 -37.55 -11.93 13.54
N VAL A 706 -37.89 -12.33 12.31
CA VAL A 706 -36.94 -12.30 11.17
C VAL A 706 -36.63 -10.87 10.77
N ALA A 707 -37.65 -10.02 10.70
CA ALA A 707 -37.50 -8.59 10.44
C ALA A 707 -36.63 -7.89 11.50
N GLN A 708 -36.84 -8.18 12.78
CA GLN A 708 -36.02 -7.65 13.88
C GLN A 708 -34.57 -8.13 13.79
N ALA A 709 -34.33 -9.42 13.52
CA ALA A 709 -32.97 -9.95 13.36
C ALA A 709 -32.20 -9.28 12.21
N ALA A 710 -32.86 -9.08 11.05
CA ALA A 710 -32.28 -8.36 9.92
C ALA A 710 -32.03 -6.88 10.25
N GLY A 711 -32.99 -6.21 10.91
CA GLY A 711 -32.85 -4.83 11.36
C GLY A 711 -31.65 -4.64 12.31
N PHE A 712 -31.52 -5.48 13.34
CA PHE A 712 -30.38 -5.44 14.25
C PHE A 712 -29.04 -5.75 13.56
N LEU A 713 -29.01 -6.64 12.56
CA LEU A 713 -27.80 -6.92 11.78
C LEU A 713 -27.36 -5.68 10.98
N PHE A 714 -28.27 -5.05 10.24
CA PHE A 714 -27.96 -3.85 9.45
C PHE A 714 -27.56 -2.66 10.34
N PHE A 715 -28.33 -2.42 11.39
CA PHE A 715 -28.09 -1.36 12.36
C PHE A 715 -26.76 -1.55 13.11
N GLY A 716 -26.51 -2.76 13.63
CA GLY A 716 -25.25 -3.10 14.30
C GLY A 716 -24.05 -2.97 13.38
N THR A 717 -24.18 -3.39 12.12
CA THR A 717 -23.13 -3.20 11.10
C THR A 717 -22.85 -1.71 10.86
N GLY A 718 -23.88 -0.89 10.69
CA GLY A 718 -23.74 0.56 10.54
C GLY A 718 -23.11 1.24 11.77
N LEU A 719 -23.47 0.82 12.97
CA LEU A 719 -22.89 1.34 14.22
C LEU A 719 -21.40 0.98 14.36
N VAL A 720 -21.00 -0.25 14.03
CA VAL A 720 -19.59 -0.66 13.99
C VAL A 720 -18.82 0.17 12.97
N LEU A 721 -19.36 0.36 11.77
CA LEU A 721 -18.74 1.20 10.73
C LEU A 721 -18.60 2.65 11.19
N LEU A 722 -19.62 3.23 11.83
CA LEU A 722 -19.55 4.58 12.40
C LEU A 722 -18.42 4.71 13.44
N VAL A 723 -18.30 3.75 14.36
CA VAL A 723 -17.22 3.75 15.36
C VAL A 723 -15.84 3.67 14.69
N LEU A 724 -15.68 2.84 13.66
CA LEU A 724 -14.42 2.73 12.90
C LEU A 724 -14.08 4.01 12.12
N ILE A 725 -15.07 4.68 11.54
CA ILE A 725 -14.94 5.98 10.85
C ILE A 725 -14.50 7.06 11.86
N VAL A 726 -15.21 7.19 12.98
CA VAL A 726 -14.88 8.17 14.04
C VAL A 726 -13.49 7.91 14.60
N TYR A 727 -13.13 6.65 14.86
CA TYR A 727 -11.78 6.27 15.30
C TYR A 727 -10.70 6.66 14.28
N ALA A 728 -10.93 6.44 12.97
CA ALA A 728 -9.97 6.82 11.91
C ALA A 728 -9.82 8.35 11.74
N MET A 729 -10.88 9.11 12.01
CA MET A 729 -10.84 10.57 12.01
C MET A 729 -10.12 11.12 13.24
N VAL A 730 -10.45 10.62 14.44
CA VAL A 730 -9.81 11.06 15.70
C VAL A 730 -8.33 10.69 15.74
N SER A 731 -7.96 9.48 15.33
CA SER A 731 -6.53 9.07 15.29
C SER A 731 -5.69 9.90 14.32
N ARG A 732 -6.26 10.40 13.21
CA ARG A 732 -5.59 11.34 12.29
C ARG A 732 -5.50 12.77 12.84
N LEU A 733 -6.31 13.16 13.82
CA LEU A 733 -6.24 14.47 14.47
C LEU A 733 -5.31 14.51 15.70
N LEU A 734 -4.92 13.33 16.20
CA LEU A 734 -4.00 13.15 17.34
C LEU A 734 -2.55 12.88 16.91
N HIS A 735 -2.30 12.80 15.59
CA HIS A 735 -1.00 12.63 14.94
C HIS A 735 -0.72 13.84 14.04
#